data_AF-A0A137QHH7-F1
#
_entry.id   AF-A0A137QHH7-F1
#
_cell.length_a   1.000
_cell.length_b   1.000
_cell.length_c   1.000
_cell.angle_alpha   90.00
_cell.angle_beta   90.00
_cell.angle_gamma   90.00
#
_symmetry.space_group_name_H-M   'P 1'
#
loop_
_entity.id
_entity.type
_entity.pdbx_description
1 polymer ?
#
loop_
_entity_poly.entity_id
_entity_poly.type
_entity_poly.pdbx_seq_one_letter_code
_entity_poly.pdbx_strand_id
1 'polypeptide(L)'
;MDSPFASFRVATASSTKSHYSDTTSLSSLPLPTPLAVDMFQYTHNTFTPAPKAKGSIARRKPATPHLDKENIVPNSHIPETPARTASKRPATTNLHETETKRRAYGSRKLIERKITSATVTKVAKILQQHQPITWRYLVEIASNRTSTTTPQRRPPDLVVTHALSSLNFCRNQEARLLPFSRGLLYFAHSAPVDLMAYGSHTAEMPAYTTIYNSLKSLSDHEATLLYKVMQAFRENSKLPLTVKPTKVHPLATSSKNETVTTELKDGLVNFLLQLGQKDGDYHECILLASGDGLTFQKMLELTRYLQFHNDAFQSFEVLEPTLSTWHTEWTALSCLYETHWNNILSPDPSSIGHNAAKIKHPAPSNLKKVDYSNGTSLLHLILDVRILDCWRLFFGCKNLREYFSALATSGGSLPGYDELFSTAKKLHYAYSSSYGIYHALDDVTRVTPWSSVVPVGSKWAGKPLSTPTKVSSGSTPRHELGDRVLANSITLICDGLMLKEICYAVAEGSSHSKYSTYLLESITCLELESSPALREAILKSTLVNLSGQAGSFTAADIMQEYFNRLLEAIIEKKGVEYDAHFIRSVISRNLYHFARIKLDLRIGVGLEAHSSKHASPHMNPEVQVLLKVYQATELHCRRPGRVFKDIDKDNFQRGLFKLQGGQLQKWVVESTTTRRLRHLVAVSLNTQQDLEELEPESSDKDEDDDLEEVRDDNQESSSFSLPYVIGGRLILIPIEISSEIDELIEVVKQ
;
A
#
# COMPACT_ATOMS: atom_id res chain seq x y z
N MET A 1 20.01 -40.40 -53.48
CA MET A 1 18.78 -41.18 -53.41
C MET A 1 18.01 -40.69 -52.19
N ASP A 2 17.11 -39.76 -52.48
CA ASP A 2 15.80 -39.50 -51.89
C ASP A 2 15.66 -39.19 -50.40
N SER A 3 15.71 -37.88 -50.14
CA SER A 3 14.75 -37.15 -49.28
C SER A 3 13.33 -37.29 -49.85
N PRO A 4 12.25 -37.11 -49.06
CA PRO A 4 11.65 -35.77 -49.02
C PRO A 4 11.08 -35.31 -47.67
N PHE A 5 11.29 -34.01 -47.45
CA PHE A 5 10.43 -32.99 -46.86
C PHE A 5 8.94 -33.33 -46.64
N ALA A 6 8.39 -32.89 -45.50
CA ALA A 6 6.99 -32.45 -45.40
C ALA A 6 6.83 -31.30 -44.40
N SER A 7 6.30 -30.20 -44.93
CA SER A 7 5.90 -28.95 -44.28
C SER A 7 4.74 -29.14 -43.29
N PHE A 8 4.74 -28.41 -42.17
CA PHE A 8 3.51 -28.15 -41.42
C PHE A 8 3.00 -26.73 -41.70
N ARG A 9 1.86 -26.68 -42.39
CA ARG A 9 1.05 -25.48 -42.61
C ARG A 9 0.20 -25.17 -41.39
N VAL A 10 0.04 -23.88 -41.17
CA VAL A 10 -0.94 -23.20 -40.32
C VAL A 10 -2.36 -23.72 -40.59
N ALA A 11 -3.09 -24.06 -39.53
CA ALA A 11 -4.54 -24.26 -39.54
C ALA A 11 -5.19 -23.34 -38.51
N THR A 12 -5.99 -22.42 -39.02
CA THR A 12 -6.96 -21.61 -38.30
C THR A 12 -8.15 -22.49 -37.87
N ALA A 13 -8.56 -22.43 -36.60
CA ALA A 13 -9.82 -23.03 -36.16
C ALA A 13 -10.51 -22.21 -35.06
N SER A 14 -11.55 -21.52 -35.51
CA SER A 14 -12.79 -21.11 -34.84
C SER A 14 -13.14 -21.76 -33.50
N SER A 15 -13.42 -20.89 -32.51
CA SER A 15 -14.58 -20.91 -31.59
C SER A 15 -15.39 -22.21 -31.44
N THR A 16 -15.35 -22.79 -30.25
CA THR A 16 -16.52 -23.43 -29.62
C THR A 16 -16.50 -23.24 -28.09
N LYS A 17 -17.54 -22.56 -27.59
CA LYS A 17 -17.93 -22.54 -26.17
C LYS A 17 -18.29 -23.96 -25.74
N SER A 18 -17.75 -24.44 -24.62
CA SER A 18 -18.32 -25.58 -23.90
C SER A 18 -18.60 -25.21 -22.44
N HIS A 19 -19.89 -25.31 -22.09
CA HIS A 19 -20.38 -25.34 -20.73
C HIS A 19 -19.85 -26.60 -20.03
N TYR A 20 -19.27 -26.46 -18.85
CA TYR A 20 -19.19 -27.54 -17.87
C TYR A 20 -19.84 -27.09 -16.56
N SER A 21 -21.07 -27.57 -16.37
CA SER A 21 -21.74 -27.64 -15.08
C SER A 21 -21.47 -29.03 -14.52
N ASP A 22 -20.72 -29.12 -13.42
CA ASP A 22 -20.75 -30.33 -12.60
C ASP A 22 -20.74 -29.95 -11.11
N THR A 23 -21.94 -30.02 -10.54
CA THR A 23 -22.23 -29.99 -9.12
C THR A 23 -21.94 -31.38 -8.53
N THR A 24 -20.93 -31.48 -7.67
CA THR A 24 -20.86 -32.59 -6.71
C THR A 24 -20.59 -32.06 -5.31
N SER A 25 -21.55 -32.32 -4.43
CA SER A 25 -21.54 -31.98 -3.02
C SER A 25 -20.49 -32.80 -2.28
N LEU A 26 -19.57 -32.14 -1.58
CA LEU A 26 -18.79 -32.74 -0.50
C LEU A 26 -18.96 -31.88 0.74
N SER A 27 -19.89 -32.35 1.58
CA SER A 27 -20.13 -31.83 2.92
C SER A 27 -19.19 -32.52 3.91
N SER A 28 -18.83 -31.76 4.95
CA SER A 28 -18.24 -32.20 6.23
C SER A 28 -16.75 -32.58 6.28
N LEU A 29 -15.89 -31.56 6.43
CA LEU A 29 -14.65 -31.67 7.22
C LEU A 29 -14.58 -30.48 8.19
N PRO A 30 -14.09 -30.67 9.43
CA PRO A 30 -14.10 -29.64 10.46
C PRO A 30 -13.08 -28.53 10.16
N LEU A 31 -13.54 -27.28 10.23
CA LEU A 31 -12.74 -26.07 10.08
C LEU A 31 -11.59 -26.03 11.12
N PRO A 32 -10.33 -25.83 10.70
CA PRO A 32 -9.27 -25.49 11.64
C PRO A 32 -9.52 -24.09 12.20
N THR A 33 -9.35 -23.97 13.52
CA THR A 33 -9.53 -22.76 14.31
C THR A 33 -8.56 -21.67 13.81
N PRO A 34 -9.01 -20.45 13.46
CA PRO A 34 -8.10 -19.40 13.05
C PRO A 34 -7.38 -18.81 14.28
N LEU A 35 -6.08 -19.08 14.37
CA LEU A 35 -5.15 -18.33 15.22
C LEU A 35 -5.10 -16.87 14.74
N ALA A 36 -5.09 -15.96 15.71
CA ALA A 36 -5.28 -14.51 15.54
C ALA A 36 -4.33 -13.90 14.49
N VAL A 37 -4.90 -13.03 13.64
CA VAL A 37 -4.20 -12.36 12.54
C VAL A 37 -3.72 -10.99 13.03
N ASP A 38 -2.41 -10.86 13.25
CA ASP A 38 -1.76 -9.58 13.53
C ASP A 38 -1.37 -8.88 12.22
N MET A 39 -2.08 -7.79 11.89
CA MET A 39 -1.69 -6.84 10.84
C MET A 39 -0.56 -5.93 11.35
N PHE A 40 0.67 -6.19 10.92
CA PHE A 40 1.83 -5.33 11.13
C PHE A 40 2.10 -4.49 9.87
N GLN A 41 1.76 -3.21 9.92
CA GLN A 41 2.40 -2.21 9.07
C GLN A 41 3.68 -1.75 9.80
N TYR A 42 4.83 -1.91 9.16
CA TYR A 42 6.06 -1.27 9.59
C TYR A 42 5.88 0.24 9.44
N THR A 43 5.70 0.95 10.55
CA THR A 43 5.78 2.41 10.55
C THR A 43 7.22 2.81 10.26
N HIS A 44 7.41 3.53 9.17
CA HIS A 44 8.63 4.27 8.89
C HIS A 44 8.81 5.33 9.98
N ASN A 45 9.82 5.14 10.84
CA ASN A 45 10.24 6.19 11.76
C ASN A 45 10.71 7.39 10.93
N THR A 46 10.00 8.51 11.07
CA THR A 46 10.44 9.82 10.62
C THR A 46 11.64 10.26 11.45
N PHE A 47 12.84 10.24 10.86
CA PHE A 47 13.99 10.97 11.40
C PHE A 47 14.53 11.89 10.31
N THR A 48 14.30 13.18 10.50
CA THR A 48 14.84 14.28 9.70
C THR A 48 16.36 14.36 9.89
N PRO A 49 17.15 14.55 8.82
CA PRO A 49 18.58 14.80 8.96
C PRO A 49 18.83 16.19 9.57
N ALA A 50 19.65 16.24 10.61
CA ALA A 50 20.16 17.50 11.16
C ALA A 50 21.09 18.19 10.14
N PRO A 51 21.10 19.54 10.07
CA PRO A 51 21.95 20.26 9.15
C PRO A 51 23.43 20.04 9.47
N LYS A 52 24.24 19.81 8.43
CA LYS A 52 25.70 19.66 8.51
C LYS A 52 26.34 20.94 9.09
N ALA A 53 26.62 20.94 10.39
CA ALA A 53 27.47 21.95 11.02
C ALA A 53 28.95 21.56 10.83
N LYS A 54 29.68 22.36 10.04
CA LYS A 54 31.15 22.37 10.04
C LYS A 54 31.61 23.02 11.35
N GLY A 55 32.41 22.31 12.14
CA GLY A 55 33.02 22.87 13.35
C GLY A 55 33.85 21.86 14.14
N SER A 56 35.16 21.94 13.97
CA SER A 56 36.19 21.20 14.71
C SER A 56 36.23 21.58 16.19
N ILE A 57 36.07 20.64 17.12
CA ILE A 57 36.49 20.81 18.53
C ILE A 57 37.10 19.51 19.06
N ALA A 58 38.22 19.68 19.77
CA ALA A 58 39.21 18.69 20.17
C ALA A 58 38.83 17.78 21.35
N ARG A 59 39.52 16.63 21.39
CA ARG A 59 39.55 15.56 22.41
C ARG A 59 39.61 16.03 23.86
N ARG A 60 38.93 15.28 24.75
CA ARG A 60 39.42 14.90 26.10
C ARG A 60 38.78 13.57 26.57
N LYS A 61 39.61 12.62 27.03
CA LYS A 61 39.23 11.38 27.74
C LYS A 61 39.11 11.64 29.25
N PRO A 62 38.30 10.84 29.98
CA PRO A 62 38.74 10.27 31.27
C PRO A 62 38.47 8.75 31.31
N ALA A 63 39.46 7.90 31.59
CA ALA A 63 39.97 7.51 32.92
C ALA A 63 38.99 6.62 33.71
N THR A 64 39.25 5.31 33.69
CA THR A 64 38.69 4.27 34.55
C THR A 64 39.35 4.29 35.93
N PRO A 65 38.67 3.78 36.97
CA PRO A 65 39.36 3.10 38.07
C PRO A 65 38.86 1.67 38.30
N HIS A 66 39.85 0.82 38.58
CA HIS A 66 39.76 -0.53 39.12
C HIS A 66 39.60 -0.52 40.65
N LEU A 67 39.08 -1.63 41.21
CA LEU A 67 39.29 -2.26 42.54
C LEU A 67 37.95 -2.84 43.04
N ASP A 68 37.84 -3.88 43.87
CA ASP A 68 38.47 -5.21 43.99
C ASP A 68 37.60 -5.96 45.03
N LYS A 69 37.43 -7.28 44.82
CA LYS A 69 37.19 -8.43 45.74
C LYS A 69 36.74 -8.22 47.20
N GLU A 70 35.73 -9.01 47.62
CA GLU A 70 35.76 -10.07 48.69
C GLU A 70 34.32 -10.57 48.98
N ASN A 71 33.97 -11.84 48.71
CA ASN A 71 33.93 -13.02 49.58
C ASN A 71 32.85 -13.03 50.70
N ILE A 72 31.94 -14.02 50.67
CA ILE A 72 31.61 -15.03 51.73
C ILE A 72 30.34 -15.83 51.33
N VAL A 73 30.38 -17.13 51.63
CA VAL A 73 29.53 -18.26 51.17
C VAL A 73 28.46 -18.63 52.27
N PRO A 74 27.80 -19.81 52.25
CA PRO A 74 26.43 -20.15 51.82
C PRO A 74 25.43 -20.39 52.97
N ASN A 75 24.13 -20.54 52.67
CA ASN A 75 23.36 -21.63 53.30
C ASN A 75 22.06 -22.03 52.58
N SER A 76 21.84 -23.35 52.62
CA SER A 76 20.73 -24.16 52.13
C SER A 76 19.48 -24.11 53.02
N HIS A 77 18.29 -24.29 52.44
CA HIS A 77 17.30 -25.24 52.97
C HIS A 77 16.12 -25.51 52.00
N ILE A 78 15.97 -26.80 51.68
CA ILE A 78 14.76 -27.45 51.15
C ILE A 78 13.88 -27.83 52.35
N PRO A 79 12.54 -27.85 52.21
CA PRO A 79 11.82 -29.01 52.70
C PRO A 79 10.81 -29.59 51.69
N GLU A 80 10.70 -30.91 51.78
CA GLU A 80 9.85 -31.81 51.01
C GLU A 80 8.35 -31.75 51.39
N THR A 81 7.56 -32.28 50.43
CA THR A 81 6.14 -32.62 50.33
C THR A 81 5.39 -33.16 51.56
N PRO A 82 4.03 -33.17 51.53
CA PRO A 82 3.39 -34.49 51.36
C PRO A 82 2.17 -34.51 50.42
N ALA A 83 2.02 -35.67 49.77
CA ALA A 83 0.93 -36.08 48.89
C ALA A 83 -0.41 -36.29 49.62
N ARG A 84 -1.54 -36.08 48.93
CA ARG A 84 -2.83 -36.68 49.32
C ARG A 84 -3.81 -36.88 48.15
N THR A 85 -3.87 -38.14 47.71
CA THR A 85 -5.01 -38.96 47.24
C THR A 85 -6.19 -38.34 46.46
N ALA A 86 -6.41 -38.93 45.29
CA ALA A 86 -7.60 -38.82 44.45
C ALA A 86 -8.88 -39.37 45.10
N SER A 87 -10.00 -38.68 44.90
CA SER A 87 -11.36 -39.21 45.07
C SER A 87 -12.24 -38.77 43.89
N LYS A 88 -12.73 -39.75 43.14
CA LYS A 88 -13.69 -39.59 42.03
C LYS A 88 -15.10 -39.34 42.58
N ARG A 89 -15.80 -38.32 42.08
CA ARG A 89 -17.28 -38.21 42.10
C ARG A 89 -17.80 -37.62 40.77
N PRO A 90 -19.04 -37.95 40.35
CA PRO A 90 -19.43 -38.03 38.95
C PRO A 90 -19.98 -36.70 38.37
N ALA A 91 -20.02 -36.68 37.04
CA ALA A 91 -20.35 -35.55 36.17
C ALA A 91 -21.79 -35.05 36.28
N THR A 92 -21.96 -33.73 36.34
CA THR A 92 -23.19 -32.99 36.04
C THR A 92 -22.92 -32.01 34.90
N THR A 93 -23.06 -32.46 33.64
CA THR A 93 -22.58 -31.74 32.45
C THR A 93 -23.57 -30.78 31.78
N ASN A 94 -24.82 -30.61 32.27
CA ASN A 94 -25.82 -29.84 31.50
C ASN A 94 -26.14 -28.43 32.02
N LEU A 95 -25.55 -27.99 33.15
CA LEU A 95 -25.73 -26.63 33.68
C LEU A 95 -24.63 -25.64 33.24
N HIS A 96 -23.41 -26.12 33.01
CA HIS A 96 -22.30 -25.24 32.61
C HIS A 96 -22.37 -24.77 31.16
N GLU A 97 -22.95 -25.55 30.24
CA GLU A 97 -22.97 -25.20 28.82
C GLU A 97 -23.92 -24.01 28.52
N THR A 98 -25.02 -23.88 29.26
CA THR A 98 -25.98 -22.78 29.14
C THR A 98 -25.49 -21.49 29.82
N GLU A 99 -24.78 -21.59 30.93
CA GLU A 99 -24.12 -20.43 31.58
C GLU A 99 -22.95 -19.89 30.75
N THR A 100 -22.16 -20.77 30.12
CA THR A 100 -21.02 -20.36 29.28
C THR A 100 -21.50 -19.65 28.01
N LYS A 101 -22.58 -20.14 27.38
CA LYS A 101 -23.25 -19.45 26.25
C LYS A 101 -23.86 -18.11 26.66
N ARG A 102 -24.46 -18.00 27.85
CA ARG A 102 -24.97 -16.70 28.39
C ARG A 102 -23.86 -15.70 28.72
N ARG A 103 -22.71 -16.14 29.28
CA ARG A 103 -21.55 -15.26 29.55
C ARG A 103 -20.87 -14.78 28.27
N ALA A 104 -20.74 -15.64 27.26
CA ALA A 104 -20.23 -15.25 25.94
C ALA A 104 -21.17 -14.27 25.23
N TYR A 105 -22.48 -14.49 25.31
CA TYR A 105 -23.51 -13.60 24.76
C TYR A 105 -23.58 -12.25 25.51
N GLY A 106 -23.46 -12.26 26.83
CA GLY A 106 -23.40 -11.04 27.67
C GLY A 106 -22.15 -10.20 27.43
N SER A 107 -20.99 -10.85 27.26
CA SER A 107 -19.73 -10.16 26.90
C SER A 107 -19.80 -9.54 25.50
N ARG A 108 -20.37 -10.23 24.51
CA ARG A 108 -20.61 -9.65 23.16
C ARG A 108 -21.51 -8.41 23.21
N LYS A 109 -22.62 -8.45 23.95
CA LYS A 109 -23.60 -7.36 24.01
C LYS A 109 -23.14 -6.14 24.82
N LEU A 110 -22.18 -6.33 25.75
CA LEU A 110 -21.57 -5.22 26.50
C LEU A 110 -20.55 -4.45 25.64
N ILE A 111 -19.84 -5.14 24.75
CA ILE A 111 -18.83 -4.58 23.85
C ILE A 111 -19.47 -3.73 22.73
N GLU A 112 -20.67 -4.09 22.26
CA GLU A 112 -21.45 -3.26 21.32
C GLU A 112 -21.93 -1.92 21.92
N ARG A 113 -21.96 -1.80 23.25
CA ARG A 113 -22.32 -0.54 23.93
C ARG A 113 -21.09 0.37 24.00
N LYS A 114 -20.89 1.16 22.94
CA LYS A 114 -19.86 2.22 22.83
C LYS A 114 -19.59 2.90 24.19
N ILE A 115 -18.40 2.68 24.75
CA ILE A 115 -17.88 3.53 25.82
C ILE A 115 -17.67 4.90 25.18
N THR A 116 -18.42 5.89 25.63
CA THR A 116 -18.39 7.24 25.08
C THR A 116 -18.22 8.25 26.21
N SER A 117 -18.11 9.53 25.87
CA SER A 117 -18.17 10.62 26.85
C SER A 117 -19.42 10.57 27.74
N ALA A 118 -20.51 9.93 27.30
CA ALA A 118 -21.75 9.79 28.06
C ALA A 118 -21.75 8.60 29.06
N THR A 119 -20.73 7.75 29.08
CA THR A 119 -20.72 6.50 29.87
C THR A 119 -20.86 6.76 31.37
N VAL A 120 -20.14 7.75 31.91
CA VAL A 120 -20.21 8.12 33.33
C VAL A 120 -21.62 8.59 33.70
N THR A 121 -22.19 9.52 32.93
CA THR A 121 -23.54 10.04 33.13
C THR A 121 -24.60 8.92 33.07
N LYS A 122 -24.44 7.97 32.15
CA LYS A 122 -25.33 6.82 32.02
C LYS A 122 -25.26 5.91 33.25
N VAL A 123 -24.06 5.60 33.73
CA VAL A 123 -23.88 4.76 34.94
C VAL A 123 -24.40 5.47 36.18
N ALA A 124 -24.14 6.77 36.32
CA ALA A 124 -24.69 7.58 37.40
C ALA A 124 -26.24 7.50 37.46
N LYS A 125 -26.93 7.64 36.32
CA LYS A 125 -28.39 7.50 36.25
C LYS A 125 -28.88 6.11 36.70
N ILE A 126 -28.20 5.05 36.26
CA ILE A 126 -28.53 3.66 36.67
C ILE A 126 -28.36 3.50 38.19
N LEU A 127 -27.26 4.02 38.75
CA LEU A 127 -27.00 3.94 40.18
C LEU A 127 -28.01 4.75 41.01
N GLN A 128 -28.38 5.94 40.56
CA GLN A 128 -29.42 6.75 41.19
C GLN A 128 -30.78 6.04 41.19
N GLN A 129 -31.12 5.37 40.08
CA GLN A 129 -32.38 4.65 39.95
C GLN A 129 -32.44 3.41 40.84
N HIS A 130 -31.36 2.63 40.91
CA HIS A 130 -31.35 1.33 41.58
C HIS A 130 -30.79 1.35 43.01
N GLN A 131 -30.02 2.38 43.37
CA GLN A 131 -29.41 2.54 44.69
C GLN A 131 -29.61 3.96 45.25
N PRO A 132 -30.84 4.52 45.25
CA PRO A 132 -31.09 5.94 45.56
C PRO A 132 -30.66 6.32 46.98
N ILE A 133 -30.90 5.45 47.96
CA ILE A 133 -30.53 5.70 49.36
C ILE A 133 -29.02 5.73 49.53
N THR A 134 -28.32 4.70 49.03
CA THR A 134 -26.86 4.60 49.10
C THR A 134 -26.18 5.73 48.34
N TRP A 135 -26.70 6.07 47.15
CA TRP A 135 -26.26 7.21 46.36
C TRP A 135 -26.35 8.51 47.16
N ARG A 136 -27.54 8.81 47.70
CA ARG A 136 -27.75 10.03 48.49
C ARG A 136 -26.85 10.08 49.71
N TYR A 137 -26.73 8.98 50.45
CA TYR A 137 -25.87 8.89 51.62
C TYR A 137 -24.40 9.18 51.29
N LEU A 138 -23.85 8.56 50.24
CA LEU A 138 -22.47 8.79 49.82
C LEU A 138 -22.25 10.19 49.23
N VAL A 139 -23.25 10.77 48.55
CA VAL A 139 -23.19 12.15 48.08
C VAL A 139 -23.15 13.12 49.26
N GLU A 140 -23.95 12.90 50.31
CA GLU A 140 -23.90 13.71 51.55
C GLU A 140 -22.54 13.59 52.25
N ILE A 141 -21.90 12.41 52.23
CA ILE A 141 -20.54 12.22 52.75
C ILE A 141 -19.50 12.96 51.91
N ALA A 142 -19.61 12.87 50.58
CA ALA A 142 -18.66 13.45 49.64
C ALA A 142 -18.84 14.97 49.47
N SER A 143 -20.00 15.51 49.82
CA SER A 143 -20.31 16.94 49.74
C SER A 143 -19.69 17.69 50.91
N ASN A 144 -18.92 18.74 50.59
CA ASN A 144 -18.30 19.57 51.62
C ASN A 144 -19.36 20.50 52.25
N ARG A 145 -19.57 20.42 53.56
CA ARG A 145 -20.62 21.19 54.27
C ARG A 145 -20.38 22.71 54.31
N THR A 146 -19.20 23.20 53.91
CA THR A 146 -18.74 24.56 54.24
C THR A 146 -18.44 25.48 53.06
N SER A 147 -18.68 25.08 51.79
CA SER A 147 -18.43 25.99 50.66
C SER A 147 -19.56 25.96 49.63
N THR A 148 -20.34 27.05 49.59
CA THR A 148 -21.36 27.32 48.57
C THR A 148 -20.83 28.20 47.43
N THR A 149 -19.57 28.65 47.48
CA THR A 149 -19.05 29.72 46.60
C THR A 149 -17.81 29.35 45.78
N THR A 150 -17.17 28.19 45.99
CA THR A 150 -16.03 27.74 45.15
C THR A 150 -16.37 26.49 44.33
N PRO A 151 -16.01 26.41 43.04
CA PRO A 151 -16.15 25.19 42.26
C PRO A 151 -15.44 24.03 42.95
N GLN A 152 -16.19 22.94 43.22
CA GLN A 152 -15.64 21.77 43.89
C GLN A 152 -14.60 21.09 42.99
N ARG A 153 -13.36 20.97 43.50
CA ARG A 153 -12.24 20.29 42.81
C ARG A 153 -12.56 18.84 42.40
N ARG A 154 -13.46 18.18 43.14
CA ARG A 154 -13.90 16.80 42.90
C ARG A 154 -15.42 16.74 43.06
N PRO A 155 -16.18 16.71 41.95
CA PRO A 155 -17.63 16.64 42.01
C PRO A 155 -18.11 15.38 42.78
N PRO A 156 -18.95 15.52 43.83
CA PRO A 156 -19.42 14.42 44.67
C PRO A 156 -20.14 13.34 43.87
N ASP A 157 -20.96 13.74 42.91
CA ASP A 157 -21.64 12.85 41.97
C ASP A 157 -20.66 11.96 41.19
N LEU A 158 -19.57 12.53 40.68
CA LEU A 158 -18.53 11.78 39.97
C LEU A 158 -17.82 10.78 40.90
N VAL A 159 -17.39 11.23 42.08
CA VAL A 159 -16.69 10.39 43.07
C VAL A 159 -17.58 9.22 43.49
N VAL A 160 -18.84 9.50 43.82
CA VAL A 160 -19.82 8.49 44.24
C VAL A 160 -20.14 7.52 43.12
N THR A 161 -20.25 7.99 41.87
CA THR A 161 -20.44 7.11 40.69
C THR A 161 -19.33 6.07 40.59
N HIS A 162 -18.07 6.49 40.69
CA HIS A 162 -16.93 5.59 40.60
C HIS A 162 -16.85 4.64 41.79
N ALA A 163 -17.05 5.14 43.02
CA ALA A 163 -17.02 4.32 44.22
C ALA A 163 -18.10 3.22 44.19
N LEU A 164 -19.36 3.60 43.90
CA LEU A 164 -20.46 2.65 43.78
C LEU A 164 -20.27 1.68 42.61
N SER A 165 -19.71 2.15 41.49
CA SER A 165 -19.43 1.25 40.36
C SER A 165 -18.39 0.19 40.71
N SER A 166 -17.34 0.53 41.47
CA SER A 166 -16.35 -0.43 41.96
C SER A 166 -16.95 -1.42 42.95
N LEU A 167 -17.78 -0.93 43.90
CA LEU A 167 -18.49 -1.79 44.85
C LEU A 167 -19.44 -2.77 44.14
N ASN A 168 -20.17 -2.29 43.13
CA ASN A 168 -21.07 -3.14 42.35
C ASN A 168 -20.32 -4.14 41.48
N PHE A 169 -19.18 -3.74 40.91
CA PHE A 169 -18.32 -4.66 40.15
C PHE A 169 -17.74 -5.77 41.02
N CYS A 170 -17.36 -5.46 42.26
CA CYS A 170 -16.91 -6.47 43.23
C CYS A 170 -17.97 -7.56 43.47
N ARG A 171 -19.26 -7.20 43.46
CA ARG A 171 -20.37 -8.16 43.66
C ARG A 171 -20.83 -8.82 42.36
N ASN A 172 -20.73 -8.13 41.24
CA ASN A 172 -21.21 -8.59 39.96
C ASN A 172 -20.23 -8.20 38.85
N GLN A 173 -19.52 -9.18 38.31
CA GLN A 173 -18.55 -8.97 37.23
C GLN A 173 -19.19 -8.41 35.95
N GLU A 174 -20.52 -8.49 35.80
CA GLU A 174 -21.24 -7.86 34.68
C GLU A 174 -21.45 -6.34 34.89
N ALA A 175 -21.34 -5.83 36.13
CA ALA A 175 -21.41 -4.40 36.44
C ALA A 175 -20.08 -3.67 36.18
N ARG A 176 -19.43 -4.01 35.07
CA ARG A 176 -18.03 -3.63 34.77
C ARG A 176 -17.86 -2.41 33.89
N LEU A 177 -18.90 -1.66 33.55
CA LEU A 177 -18.80 -0.64 32.49
C LEU A 177 -17.77 0.47 32.80
N LEU A 178 -17.78 1.05 34.00
CA LEU A 178 -16.74 2.02 34.41
C LEU A 178 -15.40 1.37 34.77
N PRO A 179 -15.36 0.25 35.51
CA PRO A 179 -14.12 -0.49 35.72
C PRO A 179 -13.41 -0.84 34.40
N PHE A 180 -14.15 -1.30 33.40
CA PHE A 180 -13.62 -1.66 32.10
C PHE A 180 -13.13 -0.44 31.33
N SER A 181 -13.84 0.69 31.39
CA SER A 181 -13.35 1.98 30.85
C SER A 181 -12.02 2.40 31.50
N ARG A 182 -11.89 2.24 32.83
CA ARG A 182 -10.65 2.51 33.56
C ARG A 182 -9.53 1.55 33.17
N GLY A 183 -9.85 0.27 32.99
CA GLY A 183 -8.91 -0.73 32.49
C GLY A 183 -8.38 -0.40 31.09
N LEU A 184 -9.27 0.04 30.18
CA LEU A 184 -8.89 0.52 28.86
C LEU A 184 -7.99 1.77 28.92
N LEU A 185 -8.28 2.70 29.84
CA LEU A 185 -7.44 3.88 30.05
C LEU A 185 -6.03 3.48 30.49
N TYR A 186 -5.90 2.53 31.42
CA TYR A 186 -4.60 2.04 31.89
C TYR A 186 -3.85 1.32 30.78
N PHE A 187 -4.55 0.46 30.03
CA PHE A 187 -4.00 -0.24 28.87
C PHE A 187 -3.49 0.76 27.80
N ALA A 188 -4.27 1.79 27.49
CA ALA A 188 -3.91 2.81 26.50
C ALA A 188 -2.70 3.65 26.92
N HIS A 189 -2.49 3.86 28.22
CA HIS A 189 -1.33 4.57 28.75
C HIS A 189 -0.13 3.65 29.02
N SER A 190 -0.18 2.40 28.57
CA SER A 190 0.87 1.39 28.81
C SER A 190 1.21 1.27 30.31
N ALA A 191 0.18 1.32 31.17
CA ALA A 191 0.36 1.13 32.60
C ALA A 191 1.04 -0.22 32.87
N PRO A 192 2.02 -0.29 33.80
CA PRO A 192 2.66 -1.55 34.15
C PRO A 192 1.64 -2.62 34.51
N VAL A 193 1.90 -3.87 34.12
CA VAL A 193 0.99 -5.00 34.39
C VAL A 193 0.70 -5.14 35.89
N ASP A 194 1.69 -4.88 36.75
CA ASP A 194 1.52 -4.88 38.21
C ASP A 194 0.51 -3.84 38.69
N LEU A 195 0.47 -2.66 38.05
CA LEU A 195 -0.47 -1.59 38.39
C LEU A 195 -1.90 -1.95 37.93
N MET A 196 -2.01 -2.61 36.78
CA MET A 196 -3.28 -3.14 36.29
C MET A 196 -3.76 -4.32 37.14
N ALA A 197 -2.85 -5.19 37.59
CA ALA A 197 -3.14 -6.28 38.51
C ALA A 197 -3.63 -5.74 39.86
N TYR A 198 -2.95 -4.73 40.42
CA TYR A 198 -3.38 -4.03 41.62
C TYR A 198 -4.80 -3.46 41.46
N GLY A 199 -5.05 -2.71 40.39
CA GLY A 199 -6.38 -2.14 40.09
C GLY A 199 -7.46 -3.21 39.89
N SER A 200 -7.08 -4.39 39.37
CA SER A 200 -7.98 -5.53 39.27
C SER A 200 -8.32 -6.11 40.64
N HIS A 201 -7.35 -6.23 41.53
CA HIS A 201 -7.55 -6.76 42.88
C HIS A 201 -8.39 -5.84 43.76
N THR A 202 -8.35 -4.53 43.53
CA THR A 202 -9.17 -3.53 44.25
C THR A 202 -10.53 -3.26 43.61
N ALA A 203 -10.93 -4.06 42.61
CA ALA A 203 -12.17 -3.88 41.84
C ALA A 203 -12.29 -2.49 41.17
N GLU A 204 -11.16 -1.84 40.89
CA GLU A 204 -11.12 -0.59 40.12
C GLU A 204 -11.18 -0.84 38.62
N MET A 205 -10.75 -2.01 38.15
CA MET A 205 -10.82 -2.44 36.75
C MET A 205 -10.94 -3.97 36.64
N PRO A 206 -11.29 -4.52 35.46
CA PRO A 206 -11.16 -5.95 35.18
C PRO A 206 -9.69 -6.37 35.02
N ALA A 207 -9.44 -7.67 35.08
CA ALA A 207 -8.13 -8.23 34.83
C ALA A 207 -7.60 -7.87 33.43
N TYR A 208 -6.27 -7.75 33.31
CA TYR A 208 -5.59 -7.49 32.04
C TYR A 208 -6.07 -8.39 30.90
N THR A 209 -6.19 -9.70 31.16
CA THR A 209 -6.67 -10.69 30.19
C THR A 209 -8.09 -10.40 29.69
N THR A 210 -8.96 -9.87 30.55
CA THR A 210 -10.33 -9.47 30.18
C THR A 210 -10.31 -8.24 29.28
N ILE A 211 -9.46 -7.27 29.58
CA ILE A 211 -9.26 -6.06 28.76
C ILE A 211 -8.71 -6.45 27.38
N TYR A 212 -7.64 -7.23 27.35
CA TYR A 212 -7.02 -7.75 26.12
C TYR A 212 -8.02 -8.55 25.27
N ASN A 213 -8.73 -9.52 25.84
CA ASN A 213 -9.70 -10.34 25.09
C ASN A 213 -10.86 -9.51 24.54
N SER A 214 -11.28 -8.46 25.25
CA SER A 214 -12.33 -7.56 24.77
C SER A 214 -11.83 -6.68 23.62
N LEU A 215 -10.59 -6.17 23.69
CA LEU A 215 -9.94 -5.44 22.60
C LEU A 215 -9.73 -6.33 21.38
N LYS A 216 -9.32 -7.59 21.60
CA LYS A 216 -9.22 -8.61 20.55
C LYS A 216 -10.57 -8.86 19.89
N SER A 217 -11.64 -9.06 20.66
CA SER A 217 -12.98 -9.24 20.11
C SER A 217 -13.50 -8.01 19.36
N LEU A 218 -13.14 -6.80 19.79
CA LEU A 218 -13.44 -5.57 19.04
C LEU A 218 -12.70 -5.56 17.70
N SER A 219 -11.41 -5.89 17.73
CA SER A 219 -10.58 -6.05 16.54
C SER A 219 -11.13 -7.12 15.61
N ASP A 220 -11.59 -8.27 16.11
CA ASP A 220 -12.18 -9.35 15.31
C ASP A 220 -13.51 -8.92 14.65
N HIS A 221 -14.31 -8.11 15.35
CA HIS A 221 -15.56 -7.56 14.80
C HIS A 221 -15.30 -6.50 13.72
N GLU A 222 -14.39 -5.55 13.96
CA GLU A 222 -13.93 -4.61 12.94
C GLU A 222 -13.29 -5.33 11.75
N ALA A 223 -12.49 -6.36 12.03
CA ALA A 223 -11.88 -7.22 11.04
C ALA A 223 -12.94 -7.96 10.22
N THR A 224 -14.10 -8.34 10.76
CA THR A 224 -15.16 -9.03 9.99
C THR A 224 -15.78 -8.13 8.91
N LEU A 225 -15.91 -6.82 9.17
CA LEU A 225 -16.37 -5.85 8.17
C LEU A 225 -15.30 -5.57 7.11
N LEU A 226 -14.04 -5.43 7.54
CA LEU A 226 -12.89 -5.33 6.63
C LEU A 226 -12.65 -6.63 5.86
N TYR A 227 -12.99 -7.78 6.44
CA TYR A 227 -12.73 -9.10 5.90
C TYR A 227 -13.45 -9.28 4.58
N LYS A 228 -14.69 -8.81 4.41
CA LYS A 228 -15.39 -8.91 3.12
C LYS A 228 -14.70 -8.11 2.01
N VAL A 229 -14.24 -6.89 2.34
CA VAL A 229 -13.49 -6.04 1.39
C VAL A 229 -12.14 -6.68 1.07
N MET A 230 -11.38 -7.09 2.10
CA MET A 230 -10.07 -7.74 1.94
C MET A 230 -10.18 -9.11 1.26
N GLN A 231 -11.27 -9.84 1.49
CA GLN A 231 -11.59 -11.11 0.84
C GLN A 231 -11.87 -10.87 -0.63
N ALA A 232 -12.66 -9.85 -1.00
CA ALA A 232 -12.84 -9.47 -2.40
C ALA A 232 -11.49 -9.13 -3.07
N PHE A 233 -10.59 -8.40 -2.40
CA PHE A 233 -9.23 -8.17 -2.92
C PHE A 233 -8.43 -9.47 -3.09
N ARG A 234 -8.52 -10.40 -2.12
CA ARG A 234 -7.81 -11.69 -2.17
C ARG A 234 -8.37 -12.64 -3.22
N GLU A 235 -9.70 -12.69 -3.39
CA GLU A 235 -10.38 -13.54 -4.38
C GLU A 235 -10.14 -13.03 -5.80
N ASN A 236 -9.94 -11.72 -5.99
CA ASN A 236 -9.56 -11.13 -7.27
C ASN A 236 -8.04 -11.08 -7.51
N SER A 237 -7.22 -11.62 -6.59
CA SER A 237 -5.76 -11.63 -6.76
C SER A 237 -5.35 -12.63 -7.85
N LYS A 238 -4.67 -12.16 -8.90
CA LYS A 238 -4.19 -13.02 -10.00
C LYS A 238 -3.16 -14.06 -9.55
N LEU A 239 -2.33 -13.73 -8.54
CA LEU A 239 -1.30 -14.63 -8.00
C LEU A 239 -1.22 -14.51 -6.46
N PRO A 240 -1.85 -15.43 -5.70
CA PRO A 240 -1.77 -15.41 -4.24
C PRO A 240 -0.39 -15.91 -3.77
N LEU A 241 0.29 -15.09 -2.97
CA LEU A 241 1.57 -15.47 -2.34
C LEU A 241 1.34 -16.25 -1.05
N THR A 242 2.21 -17.24 -0.81
CA THR A 242 2.14 -18.04 0.42
C THR A 242 2.66 -17.24 1.61
N VAL A 243 1.84 -17.12 2.66
CA VAL A 243 2.20 -16.42 3.90
C VAL A 243 3.22 -17.27 4.69
N LYS A 244 4.50 -17.10 4.39
CA LYS A 244 5.63 -17.74 5.08
C LYS A 244 6.80 -16.76 5.20
N PRO A 245 7.65 -16.87 6.24
CA PRO A 245 8.85 -16.05 6.34
C PRO A 245 9.76 -16.26 5.14
N THR A 246 10.08 -15.20 4.40
CA THR A 246 11.09 -15.22 3.36
C THR A 246 12.47 -15.36 4.02
N LYS A 247 13.22 -16.37 3.60
CA LYS A 247 14.60 -16.56 4.03
C LYS A 247 15.50 -15.61 3.27
N VAL A 248 16.32 -14.84 3.99
CA VAL A 248 17.21 -13.84 3.40
C VAL A 248 18.64 -14.09 3.82
N HIS A 249 19.55 -14.00 2.83
CA HIS A 249 20.97 -14.21 3.00
C HIS A 249 21.73 -13.01 2.41
N PRO A 250 22.05 -12.00 3.22
CA PRO A 250 22.84 -10.86 2.76
C PRO A 250 24.19 -11.32 2.22
N LEU A 251 24.55 -10.87 1.02
CA LEU A 251 25.88 -11.08 0.45
C LEU A 251 26.88 -10.04 0.99
N ALA A 252 28.16 -10.28 0.75
CA ALA A 252 29.21 -9.29 1.02
C ALA A 252 29.13 -8.14 0.00
N THR A 253 29.33 -6.92 0.47
CA THR A 253 29.35 -5.68 -0.34
C THR A 253 30.43 -5.68 -1.41
N SER A 254 30.18 -4.97 -2.51
CA SER A 254 31.18 -4.68 -3.55
C SER A 254 31.48 -3.18 -3.57
N SER A 255 32.74 -2.79 -3.82
CA SER A 255 33.13 -1.39 -4.06
C SER A 255 33.06 -0.99 -5.54
N LYS A 256 32.61 -1.91 -6.40
CA LYS A 256 32.45 -1.67 -7.83
C LYS A 256 31.33 -0.66 -8.08
N ASN A 257 31.58 0.26 -9.01
CA ASN A 257 30.63 1.28 -9.41
C ASN A 257 29.59 0.70 -10.37
N GLU A 258 28.33 0.61 -9.92
CA GLU A 258 27.21 0.12 -10.70
C GLU A 258 26.94 0.92 -11.99
N THR A 259 27.36 2.19 -12.05
CA THR A 259 27.14 3.04 -13.23
C THR A 259 28.09 2.71 -14.37
N VAL A 260 29.18 1.98 -14.10
CA VAL A 260 30.20 1.61 -15.08
C VAL A 260 30.01 0.14 -15.46
N THR A 261 29.65 -0.12 -16.72
CA THR A 261 29.26 -1.45 -17.20
C THR A 261 30.29 -2.54 -16.90
N THR A 262 31.60 -2.27 -17.07
CA THR A 262 32.67 -3.23 -16.76
C THR A 262 32.81 -3.51 -15.26
N GLU A 263 32.64 -2.49 -14.41
CA GLU A 263 32.67 -2.69 -12.96
C GLU A 263 31.41 -3.38 -12.46
N LEU A 264 30.24 -3.11 -13.05
CA LEU A 264 29.02 -3.86 -12.77
C LEU A 264 29.19 -5.34 -13.11
N LYS A 265 29.81 -5.67 -14.26
CA LYS A 265 30.16 -7.06 -14.61
C LYS A 265 31.00 -7.69 -13.51
N ASP A 266 32.08 -7.04 -13.09
CA ASP A 266 32.95 -7.55 -12.01
C ASP A 266 32.17 -7.73 -10.70
N GLY A 267 31.26 -6.80 -10.39
CA GLY A 267 30.38 -6.86 -9.22
C GLY A 267 29.44 -8.07 -9.27
N LEU A 268 28.77 -8.29 -10.41
CA LEU A 268 27.87 -9.42 -10.62
C LEU A 268 28.61 -10.75 -10.56
N VAL A 269 29.77 -10.88 -11.22
CA VAL A 269 30.64 -12.08 -11.10
C VAL A 269 31.06 -12.30 -9.66
N ASN A 270 31.35 -11.21 -8.92
CA ASN A 270 31.69 -11.31 -7.51
C ASN A 270 30.51 -11.80 -6.65
N PHE A 271 29.28 -11.36 -6.92
CA PHE A 271 28.09 -11.86 -6.23
C PHE A 271 27.78 -13.32 -6.58
N LEU A 272 27.90 -13.68 -7.86
CA LEU A 272 27.77 -15.06 -8.35
C LEU A 272 28.77 -16.00 -7.65
N LEU A 273 30.03 -15.58 -7.54
CA LEU A 273 31.06 -16.34 -6.81
C LEU A 273 30.67 -16.56 -5.34
N GLN A 274 30.05 -15.58 -4.69
CA GLN A 274 29.56 -15.73 -3.31
C GLN A 274 28.39 -16.69 -3.18
N LEU A 275 27.64 -16.91 -4.26
CA LEU A 275 26.59 -17.93 -4.37
C LEU A 275 27.15 -19.30 -4.79
N GLY A 276 28.47 -19.41 -4.99
CA GLY A 276 29.14 -20.64 -5.41
C GLY A 276 29.15 -20.86 -6.92
N GLN A 277 28.74 -19.87 -7.72
CA GLN A 277 28.76 -19.93 -9.18
C GLN A 277 30.08 -19.34 -9.69
N LYS A 278 30.93 -20.13 -10.34
CA LYS A 278 32.19 -19.67 -10.92
C LYS A 278 32.34 -20.14 -12.37
N ASP A 279 33.16 -19.42 -13.13
CA ASP A 279 33.46 -19.78 -14.51
C ASP A 279 33.99 -21.22 -14.60
N GLY A 280 33.40 -22.02 -15.50
CA GLY A 280 33.67 -23.44 -15.67
C GLY A 280 33.11 -24.39 -14.59
N ASP A 281 32.47 -23.88 -13.54
CA ASP A 281 31.84 -24.69 -12.47
C ASP A 281 30.70 -23.88 -11.84
N TYR A 282 29.56 -23.94 -12.54
CA TYR A 282 28.31 -23.30 -12.17
C TYR A 282 27.15 -24.27 -12.44
N HIS A 283 26.02 -24.02 -11.79
CA HIS A 283 24.77 -24.70 -12.10
C HIS A 283 24.07 -23.96 -13.24
N GLU A 284 23.63 -24.69 -14.26
CA GLU A 284 22.80 -24.17 -15.34
C GLU A 284 21.38 -23.86 -14.84
N CYS A 285 21.27 -22.80 -14.04
CA CYS A 285 20.03 -22.26 -13.55
C CYS A 285 19.97 -20.75 -13.75
N ILE A 286 18.76 -20.25 -13.93
CA ILE A 286 18.50 -18.82 -14.06
C ILE A 286 18.45 -18.21 -12.66
N LEU A 287 19.25 -17.17 -12.45
CA LEU A 287 19.29 -16.37 -11.23
C LEU A 287 18.68 -14.99 -11.53
N LEU A 288 17.63 -14.65 -10.78
CA LEU A 288 17.01 -13.34 -10.90
C LEU A 288 17.92 -12.28 -10.26
N ALA A 289 18.26 -11.25 -11.01
CA ALA A 289 19.03 -10.10 -10.54
C ALA A 289 18.17 -8.85 -10.68
N SER A 290 17.96 -8.11 -9.58
CA SER A 290 17.15 -6.90 -9.60
C SER A 290 17.96 -5.68 -9.23
N GLY A 291 17.60 -4.54 -9.81
CA GLY A 291 18.12 -3.23 -9.45
C GLY A 291 17.20 -2.11 -9.91
N ASP A 292 17.56 -0.89 -9.53
CA ASP A 292 16.89 0.32 -9.98
C ASP A 292 16.96 0.47 -11.52
N GLY A 293 16.30 1.49 -12.07
CA GLY A 293 16.21 1.65 -13.53
C GLY A 293 17.57 1.68 -14.23
N LEU A 294 18.59 2.32 -13.63
CA LEU A 294 19.93 2.37 -14.20
C LEU A 294 20.61 1.02 -14.15
N THR A 295 20.56 0.34 -13.01
CA THR A 295 21.16 -1.00 -12.84
C THR A 295 20.50 -2.00 -13.76
N PHE A 296 19.16 -1.97 -13.88
CA PHE A 296 18.40 -2.80 -14.82
C PHE A 296 18.86 -2.58 -16.27
N GLN A 297 18.95 -1.32 -16.71
CA GLN A 297 19.47 -0.99 -18.03
C GLN A 297 20.87 -1.55 -18.25
N LYS A 298 21.77 -1.36 -17.29
CA LYS A 298 23.16 -1.83 -17.38
C LYS A 298 23.28 -3.35 -17.42
N MET A 299 22.40 -4.07 -16.71
CA MET A 299 22.32 -5.53 -16.80
C MET A 299 21.88 -6.00 -18.20
N LEU A 300 20.90 -5.32 -18.81
CA LEU A 300 20.49 -5.62 -20.19
C LEU A 300 21.59 -5.30 -21.22
N GLU A 301 22.32 -4.20 -21.02
CA GLU A 301 23.49 -3.89 -21.87
C GLU A 301 24.56 -4.98 -21.75
N LEU A 302 24.82 -5.49 -20.53
CA LEU A 302 25.77 -6.56 -20.30
C LEU A 302 25.40 -7.85 -21.03
N THR A 303 24.15 -8.31 -20.91
CA THR A 303 23.69 -9.53 -21.60
C THR A 303 23.80 -9.35 -23.12
N ARG A 304 23.46 -8.17 -23.64
CA ARG A 304 23.62 -7.84 -25.07
C ARG A 304 25.07 -7.88 -25.53
N TYR A 305 26.02 -7.34 -24.77
CA TYR A 305 27.43 -7.33 -25.17
C TYR A 305 28.11 -8.68 -25.03
N LEU A 306 27.71 -9.48 -24.04
CA LEU A 306 28.34 -10.76 -23.73
C LEU A 306 27.70 -11.95 -24.46
N GLN A 307 26.60 -11.76 -25.19
CA GLN A 307 25.87 -12.82 -25.90
C GLN A 307 26.72 -13.67 -26.88
N PHE A 308 27.91 -13.20 -27.28
CA PHE A 308 28.81 -13.92 -28.19
C PHE A 308 29.70 -14.94 -27.50
N HIS A 309 29.74 -14.97 -26.17
CA HIS A 309 30.41 -16.03 -25.43
C HIS A 309 29.65 -17.35 -25.58
N ASN A 310 30.39 -18.45 -25.71
CA ASN A 310 29.80 -19.78 -25.89
C ASN A 310 29.27 -20.37 -24.59
N ASP A 311 29.89 -20.01 -23.47
CA ASP A 311 29.53 -20.47 -22.13
C ASP A 311 28.44 -19.57 -21.50
N ALA A 312 27.44 -20.17 -20.86
CA ALA A 312 26.27 -19.47 -20.31
C ALA A 312 26.61 -18.54 -19.13
N PHE A 313 27.65 -18.86 -18.36
CA PHE A 313 28.13 -17.97 -17.30
C PHE A 313 28.84 -16.75 -17.90
N GLN A 314 29.71 -16.96 -18.89
CA GLN A 314 30.43 -15.88 -19.56
C GLN A 314 29.51 -14.96 -20.38
N SER A 315 28.46 -15.53 -21.00
CA SER A 315 27.45 -14.78 -21.75
C SER A 315 26.39 -14.11 -20.88
N PHE A 316 26.40 -14.39 -19.57
CA PHE A 316 25.41 -13.94 -18.60
C PHE A 316 23.99 -14.49 -18.84
N GLU A 317 23.83 -15.55 -19.63
CA GLU A 317 22.55 -16.27 -19.81
C GLU A 317 22.04 -16.91 -18.51
N VAL A 318 22.91 -17.07 -17.51
CA VAL A 318 22.53 -17.50 -16.15
C VAL A 318 21.84 -16.41 -15.32
N LEU A 319 21.81 -15.14 -15.77
CA LEU A 319 21.13 -14.04 -15.07
C LEU A 319 19.88 -13.58 -15.83
N GLU A 320 18.78 -13.40 -15.10
CA GLU A 320 17.58 -12.74 -15.60
C GLU A 320 17.44 -11.37 -14.91
N PRO A 321 17.65 -10.26 -15.65
CA PRO A 321 17.44 -8.91 -15.13
C PRO A 321 15.97 -8.66 -14.81
N THR A 322 15.68 -8.10 -13.64
CA THR A 322 14.32 -7.76 -13.19
C THR A 322 14.25 -6.33 -12.68
N LEU A 323 13.26 -5.55 -13.14
CA LEU A 323 13.11 -4.17 -12.71
C LEU A 323 12.62 -4.09 -11.26
N SER A 324 13.35 -3.36 -10.42
CA SER A 324 12.99 -3.17 -9.01
C SER A 324 11.67 -2.42 -8.83
N THR A 325 10.75 -3.02 -8.08
CA THR A 325 9.36 -2.58 -8.08
C THR A 325 9.12 -1.32 -7.26
N TRP A 326 9.68 -1.19 -6.05
CA TRP A 326 9.50 0.03 -5.25
C TRP A 326 10.08 1.27 -5.92
N HIS A 327 11.25 1.16 -6.57
CA HIS A 327 11.80 2.26 -7.37
C HIS A 327 10.90 2.65 -8.54
N THR A 328 10.23 1.68 -9.16
CA THR A 328 9.23 1.92 -10.21
C THR A 328 8.03 2.67 -9.67
N GLU A 329 7.50 2.28 -8.50
CA GLU A 329 6.43 3.01 -7.81
C GLU A 329 6.84 4.44 -7.45
N TRP A 330 8.06 4.62 -6.96
CA TRP A 330 8.55 5.92 -6.57
C TRP A 330 8.70 6.87 -7.77
N THR A 331 9.12 6.32 -8.90
CA THR A 331 9.16 7.07 -10.17
C THR A 331 7.75 7.44 -10.62
N ALA A 332 6.80 6.51 -10.57
CA ALA A 332 5.39 6.77 -10.88
C ALA A 332 4.79 7.88 -10.00
N LEU A 333 5.05 7.82 -8.70
CA LEU A 333 4.66 8.86 -7.74
C LEU A 333 5.25 10.23 -8.13
N SER A 334 6.54 10.28 -8.46
CA SER A 334 7.20 11.53 -8.85
C SER A 334 6.59 12.11 -10.15
N CYS A 335 6.35 11.27 -11.15
CA CYS A 335 5.66 11.65 -12.39
C CYS A 335 4.25 12.21 -12.15
N LEU A 336 3.50 11.60 -11.23
CA LEU A 336 2.18 12.07 -10.83
C LEU A 336 2.28 13.46 -10.20
N TYR A 337 3.26 13.69 -9.32
CA TYR A 337 3.52 15.01 -8.76
C TYR A 337 3.91 16.03 -9.83
N GLU A 338 4.82 15.72 -10.74
CA GLU A 338 5.17 16.61 -11.86
C GLU A 338 3.95 17.03 -12.67
N THR A 339 3.03 16.09 -12.92
CA THR A 339 1.83 16.31 -13.72
C THR A 339 0.75 17.10 -12.98
N HIS A 340 0.54 16.79 -11.69
CA HIS A 340 -0.63 17.26 -10.95
C HIS A 340 -0.33 18.36 -9.92
N TRP A 341 0.93 18.66 -9.62
CA TRP A 341 1.31 19.61 -8.57
C TRP A 341 0.91 21.06 -8.87
N ASN A 342 1.12 21.54 -10.09
CA ASN A 342 1.06 22.95 -10.46
C ASN A 342 1.94 23.83 -9.54
N ASN A 343 1.35 24.49 -8.54
CA ASN A 343 2.00 25.38 -7.58
C ASN A 343 1.14 25.45 -6.30
N ILE A 344 1.76 25.71 -5.14
CA ILE A 344 1.07 25.96 -3.87
C ILE A 344 0.14 27.20 -3.92
N LEU A 345 0.43 28.15 -4.81
CA LEU A 345 -0.40 29.34 -5.05
C LEU A 345 -1.47 29.14 -6.14
N SER A 346 -1.58 27.93 -6.69
CA SER A 346 -2.56 27.63 -7.74
C SER A 346 -3.99 27.86 -7.22
N PRO A 347 -4.85 28.61 -7.94
CA PRO A 347 -6.27 28.71 -7.59
C PRO A 347 -7.05 27.46 -7.98
N ASP A 348 -6.46 26.55 -8.77
CA ASP A 348 -7.11 25.37 -9.33
C ASP A 348 -7.22 24.23 -8.29
N PRO A 349 -8.44 23.91 -7.80
CA PRO A 349 -8.66 22.87 -6.80
C PRO A 349 -8.37 21.45 -7.29
N SER A 350 -8.24 21.24 -8.62
CA SER A 350 -7.85 19.94 -9.18
C SER A 350 -6.37 19.61 -8.95
N SER A 351 -5.53 20.58 -8.59
CA SER A 351 -4.08 20.40 -8.42
C SER A 351 -3.66 19.95 -7.02
N ILE A 352 -2.61 19.12 -6.91
CA ILE A 352 -2.07 18.67 -5.62
C ILE A 352 -1.51 19.86 -4.83
N GLY A 353 -0.81 20.79 -5.49
CA GLY A 353 -0.23 21.97 -4.83
C GLY A 353 -1.29 22.86 -4.17
N HIS A 354 -2.45 23.07 -4.81
CA HIS A 354 -3.57 23.78 -4.18
C HIS A 354 -4.03 23.09 -2.89
N ASN A 355 -4.23 21.77 -2.95
CA ASN A 355 -4.70 20.98 -1.82
C ASN A 355 -3.69 20.99 -0.68
N ALA A 356 -2.39 20.81 -0.98
CA ALA A 356 -1.30 20.93 -0.03
C ALA A 356 -1.31 22.29 0.70
N ALA A 357 -1.50 23.39 -0.04
CA ALA A 357 -1.59 24.74 0.53
C ALA A 357 -2.73 24.86 1.55
N LYS A 358 -3.91 24.33 1.22
CA LYS A 358 -5.10 24.42 2.06
C LYS A 358 -4.93 23.73 3.40
N ILE A 359 -4.23 22.60 3.42
CA ILE A 359 -3.93 21.84 4.64
C ILE A 359 -2.57 22.19 5.25
N LYS A 360 -1.88 23.22 4.74
CA LYS A 360 -0.55 23.66 5.20
C LYS A 360 0.52 22.57 5.12
N HIS A 361 0.41 21.66 4.16
CA HIS A 361 1.44 20.69 3.86
C HIS A 361 2.58 21.36 3.08
N PRO A 362 3.85 21.13 3.45
CA PRO A 362 4.99 21.72 2.74
C PRO A 362 5.07 21.22 1.30
N ALA A 363 5.57 22.08 0.41
CA ALA A 363 5.89 21.69 -0.95
C ALA A 363 7.10 20.74 -0.97
N PRO A 364 7.11 19.71 -1.83
CA PRO A 364 8.32 18.94 -2.10
C PRO A 364 9.44 19.86 -2.59
N SER A 365 10.67 19.61 -2.15
CA SER A 365 11.84 20.34 -2.62
C SER A 365 12.19 20.04 -4.08
N ASN A 366 11.79 18.87 -4.58
CA ASN A 366 11.97 18.44 -5.95
C ASN A 366 10.78 17.59 -6.39
N LEU A 367 10.08 17.99 -7.46
CA LEU A 367 8.96 17.23 -8.01
C LEU A 367 9.39 15.98 -8.79
N LYS A 368 10.61 15.99 -9.35
CA LYS A 368 11.19 14.84 -10.06
C LYS A 368 11.65 13.71 -9.15
N LYS A 369 11.75 13.99 -7.85
CA LYS A 369 12.16 13.04 -6.82
C LYS A 369 11.53 13.45 -5.49
N VAL A 370 10.23 13.22 -5.38
CA VAL A 370 9.50 13.54 -4.15
C VAL A 370 9.94 12.61 -3.03
N ASP A 371 9.84 13.03 -1.78
CA ASP A 371 10.01 12.08 -0.67
C ASP A 371 8.90 11.04 -0.72
N TYR A 372 9.25 9.75 -0.79
CA TYR A 372 8.27 8.68 -1.02
C TYR A 372 7.21 8.63 0.09
N SER A 373 7.60 8.73 1.36
CA SER A 373 6.67 8.61 2.50
C SER A 373 5.73 9.80 2.61
N ASN A 374 6.26 11.03 2.52
CA ASN A 374 5.43 12.23 2.54
C ASN A 374 4.57 12.34 1.28
N GLY A 375 5.13 11.98 0.12
CA GLY A 375 4.47 12.02 -1.17
C GLY A 375 3.27 11.08 -1.26
N THR A 376 3.45 9.81 -0.86
CA THR A 376 2.36 8.83 -0.80
C THR A 376 1.29 9.22 0.22
N SER A 377 1.69 9.67 1.41
CA SER A 377 0.76 10.07 2.48
C SER A 377 -0.15 11.22 2.05
N LEU A 378 0.41 12.28 1.45
CA LEU A 378 -0.36 13.42 0.96
C LEU A 378 -1.28 13.02 -0.21
N LEU A 379 -0.78 12.21 -1.15
CA LEU A 379 -1.57 11.76 -2.29
C LEU A 379 -2.77 10.91 -1.83
N HIS A 380 -2.54 9.94 -0.94
CA HIS A 380 -3.61 9.10 -0.41
C HIS A 380 -4.67 9.90 0.34
N LEU A 381 -4.26 10.89 1.14
CA LEU A 381 -5.20 11.80 1.80
C LEU A 381 -6.07 12.55 0.78
N ILE A 382 -5.45 13.16 -0.24
CA ILE A 382 -6.18 13.92 -1.26
C ILE A 382 -7.14 13.00 -2.01
N LEU A 383 -6.67 11.81 -2.40
CA LEU A 383 -7.46 10.80 -3.11
C LEU A 383 -8.67 10.35 -2.30
N ASP A 384 -8.45 9.96 -1.04
CA ASP A 384 -9.51 9.48 -0.16
C ASP A 384 -10.59 10.55 0.04
N VAL A 385 -10.19 11.81 0.21
CA VAL A 385 -11.15 12.91 0.39
C VAL A 385 -11.93 13.22 -0.89
N ARG A 386 -11.31 13.08 -2.08
CA ARG A 386 -12.03 13.23 -3.35
C ARG A 386 -13.06 12.15 -3.55
N ILE A 387 -12.68 10.90 -3.29
CA ILE A 387 -13.60 9.75 -3.34
C ILE A 387 -14.77 9.99 -2.38
N LEU A 388 -14.50 10.43 -1.14
CA LEU A 388 -15.54 10.79 -0.17
C LEU A 388 -16.47 11.91 -0.67
N ASP A 389 -15.95 12.91 -1.39
CA ASP A 389 -16.79 13.96 -1.97
C ASP A 389 -17.69 13.42 -3.11
N CYS A 390 -17.19 12.51 -3.95
CA CYS A 390 -18.01 11.82 -4.96
C CYS A 390 -19.15 11.01 -4.32
N TRP A 391 -18.85 10.25 -3.25
CA TRP A 391 -19.88 9.55 -2.47
C TRP A 391 -20.89 10.51 -1.84
N ARG A 392 -20.43 11.65 -1.32
CA ARG A 392 -21.30 12.67 -0.75
C ARG A 392 -22.29 13.19 -1.79
N LEU A 393 -21.82 13.45 -3.01
CA LEU A 393 -22.66 13.90 -4.13
C LEU A 393 -23.67 12.82 -4.54
N PHE A 394 -23.25 11.56 -4.62
CA PHE A 394 -24.14 10.43 -4.94
C PHE A 394 -25.30 10.31 -3.94
N PHE A 395 -25.02 10.38 -2.64
CA PHE A 395 -26.05 10.36 -1.60
C PHE A 395 -26.79 11.69 -1.43
N GLY A 396 -26.47 12.73 -2.21
CA GLY A 396 -27.11 14.03 -2.13
C GLY A 396 -26.99 14.71 -0.75
N CYS A 397 -25.92 14.43 -0.02
CA CYS A 397 -25.77 14.88 1.37
C CYS A 397 -24.69 15.97 1.55
N LYS A 398 -24.67 16.62 2.72
CA LYS A 398 -23.59 17.56 3.09
C LYS A 398 -22.48 16.88 3.89
N ASN A 399 -22.84 15.90 4.72
CA ASN A 399 -21.93 15.19 5.59
C ASN A 399 -22.30 13.70 5.61
N LEU A 400 -21.44 12.86 5.03
CA LEU A 400 -21.64 11.40 4.97
C LEU A 400 -21.80 10.78 6.36
N ARG A 401 -21.04 11.27 7.36
CA ARG A 401 -21.09 10.73 8.72
C ARG A 401 -22.45 11.00 9.36
N GLU A 402 -22.98 12.21 9.21
CA GLU A 402 -24.30 12.57 9.72
C GLU A 402 -25.40 11.81 8.98
N TYR A 403 -25.28 11.69 7.64
CA TYR A 403 -26.20 10.93 6.81
C TYR A 403 -26.36 9.47 7.29
N PHE A 404 -25.24 8.74 7.40
CA PHE A 404 -25.28 7.35 7.86
C PHE A 404 -25.65 7.21 9.34
N SER A 405 -25.28 8.18 10.18
CA SER A 405 -25.70 8.19 11.61
C SER A 405 -27.21 8.38 11.74
N ALA A 406 -27.79 9.26 10.93
CA ALA A 406 -29.23 9.48 10.88
C ALA A 406 -29.93 8.22 10.38
N LEU A 407 -29.47 7.61 9.28
CA LEU A 407 -30.02 6.39 8.71
C LEU A 407 -30.04 5.24 9.73
N ALA A 408 -28.93 5.06 10.47
CA ALA A 408 -28.83 4.06 11.53
C ALA A 408 -29.78 4.31 12.72
N THR A 409 -30.16 5.57 12.96
CA THR A 409 -31.00 5.97 14.12
C THR A 409 -32.49 6.01 13.76
N SER A 410 -32.83 6.39 12.53
CA SER A 410 -34.21 6.57 12.06
C SER A 410 -34.91 5.27 11.65
N GLY A 411 -34.27 4.11 11.86
CA GLY A 411 -34.81 2.80 11.46
C GLY A 411 -34.65 2.50 9.97
N GLY A 412 -33.88 3.32 9.23
CA GLY A 412 -33.49 3.00 7.86
C GLY A 412 -32.48 1.86 7.83
N SER A 413 -32.58 0.99 6.82
CA SER A 413 -31.52 0.00 6.58
C SER A 413 -30.27 0.72 6.11
N LEU A 414 -29.14 0.47 6.78
CA LEU A 414 -27.83 0.83 6.23
C LEU A 414 -27.61 0.04 4.93
N PRO A 415 -26.97 0.64 3.90
CA PRO A 415 -26.69 -0.08 2.67
C PRO A 415 -25.74 -1.24 2.94
N GLY A 416 -26.05 -2.38 2.33
CA GLY A 416 -25.22 -3.58 2.42
C GLY A 416 -23.93 -3.45 1.61
N TYR A 417 -23.04 -4.43 1.76
CA TYR A 417 -21.81 -4.48 0.96
C TYR A 417 -22.08 -4.48 -0.55
N ASP A 418 -23.02 -5.32 -1.02
CA ASP A 418 -23.29 -5.48 -2.46
C ASP A 418 -23.84 -4.19 -3.09
N GLU A 419 -24.68 -3.47 -2.35
CA GLU A 419 -25.22 -2.16 -2.77
C GLU A 419 -24.11 -1.11 -2.86
N LEU A 420 -23.24 -1.04 -1.85
CA LEU A 420 -22.08 -0.14 -1.85
C LEU A 420 -21.10 -0.52 -2.96
N PHE A 421 -20.86 -1.80 -3.20
CA PHE A 421 -19.96 -2.27 -4.26
C PHE A 421 -20.49 -1.95 -5.66
N SER A 422 -21.79 -2.17 -5.90
CA SER A 422 -22.45 -1.77 -7.15
C SER A 422 -22.39 -0.25 -7.36
N THR A 423 -22.60 0.53 -6.30
CA THR A 423 -22.47 1.98 -6.35
C THR A 423 -21.02 2.42 -6.61
N ALA A 424 -20.04 1.75 -6.00
CA ALA A 424 -18.63 2.02 -6.22
C ALA A 424 -18.24 1.81 -7.69
N LYS A 425 -18.75 0.77 -8.36
CA LYS A 425 -18.57 0.58 -9.82
C LYS A 425 -19.07 1.79 -10.61
N LYS A 426 -20.28 2.28 -10.31
CA LYS A 426 -20.86 3.47 -10.97
C LYS A 426 -19.97 4.71 -10.77
N LEU A 427 -19.50 4.93 -9.55
CA LEU A 427 -18.61 6.05 -9.23
C LEU A 427 -17.24 5.92 -9.88
N HIS A 428 -16.71 4.71 -10.00
CA HIS A 428 -15.45 4.45 -10.69
C HIS A 428 -15.53 4.87 -12.17
N TYR A 429 -16.59 4.45 -12.88
CA TYR A 429 -16.81 4.91 -14.26
C TYR A 429 -16.93 6.42 -14.36
N ALA A 430 -17.67 7.04 -13.44
CA ALA A 430 -17.94 8.47 -13.52
C ALA A 430 -16.73 9.36 -13.16
N TYR A 431 -15.96 8.96 -12.14
CA TYR A 431 -14.96 9.83 -11.51
C TYR A 431 -13.53 9.30 -11.51
N SER A 432 -13.26 8.11 -12.02
CA SER A 432 -11.90 7.54 -12.03
C SER A 432 -11.63 6.64 -13.23
N SER A 433 -12.09 7.03 -14.42
CA SER A 433 -11.86 6.29 -15.66
C SER A 433 -11.67 7.27 -16.82
N SER A 434 -11.00 6.82 -17.90
CA SER A 434 -10.85 7.61 -19.13
C SER A 434 -12.20 8.02 -19.73
N TYR A 435 -13.23 7.17 -19.58
CA TYR A 435 -14.61 7.49 -19.97
C TYR A 435 -15.11 8.76 -19.26
N GLY A 436 -14.90 8.87 -17.94
CA GLY A 436 -15.24 10.07 -17.19
C GLY A 436 -14.41 11.29 -17.57
N ILE A 437 -13.12 11.11 -17.87
CA ILE A 437 -12.23 12.20 -18.31
C ILE A 437 -12.74 12.81 -19.61
N TYR A 438 -13.00 11.97 -20.62
CA TYR A 438 -13.40 12.45 -21.95
C TYR A 438 -14.81 13.03 -21.96
N HIS A 439 -15.74 12.50 -21.17
CA HIS A 439 -17.05 13.13 -20.98
C HIS A 439 -16.97 14.48 -20.27
N ALA A 440 -16.01 14.67 -19.36
CA ALA A 440 -15.78 15.98 -18.76
C ALA A 440 -15.14 16.98 -19.72
N LEU A 441 -14.39 16.51 -20.74
CA LEU A 441 -13.81 17.37 -21.79
C LEU A 441 -14.80 17.70 -22.92
N ASP A 442 -15.77 16.84 -23.18
CA ASP A 442 -16.86 17.06 -24.14
C ASP A 442 -17.90 18.07 -23.59
N ASP A 443 -18.98 18.33 -24.34
CA ASP A 443 -20.11 19.10 -23.87
C ASP A 443 -20.80 18.46 -22.67
N VAL A 444 -20.42 18.91 -21.48
CA VAL A 444 -20.96 18.44 -20.19
C VAL A 444 -22.43 18.82 -19.99
N THR A 445 -23.07 19.57 -20.89
CA THR A 445 -24.52 19.84 -20.84
C THR A 445 -25.36 18.74 -21.46
N ARG A 446 -24.76 17.88 -22.30
CA ARG A 446 -25.44 16.77 -22.96
C ARG A 446 -25.92 15.75 -21.93
N VAL A 447 -27.13 15.24 -22.15
CA VAL A 447 -27.70 14.16 -21.36
C VAL A 447 -27.11 12.84 -21.84
N THR A 448 -26.27 12.25 -21.01
CA THR A 448 -25.62 10.96 -21.20
C THR A 448 -25.78 10.11 -19.93
N PRO A 449 -25.54 8.78 -19.99
CA PRO A 449 -25.46 7.95 -18.78
C PRO A 449 -24.48 8.51 -17.76
N TRP A 450 -23.32 9.00 -18.18
CA TRP A 450 -22.35 9.69 -17.32
C TRP A 450 -22.95 10.92 -16.61
N SER A 451 -23.66 11.77 -17.36
CA SER A 451 -24.27 13.00 -16.82
C SER A 451 -25.33 12.75 -15.75
N SER A 452 -25.90 11.54 -15.70
CA SER A 452 -26.87 11.14 -14.66
C SER A 452 -26.21 10.87 -13.30
N VAL A 453 -24.94 10.48 -13.32
CA VAL A 453 -24.15 10.18 -12.11
C VAL A 453 -23.43 11.44 -11.60
N VAL A 454 -22.96 12.29 -12.51
CA VAL A 454 -22.23 13.52 -12.17
C VAL A 454 -23.20 14.70 -12.14
N PRO A 455 -23.48 15.34 -10.99
CA PRO A 455 -24.47 16.41 -10.91
C PRO A 455 -23.97 17.70 -11.57
N VAL A 456 -24.91 18.52 -12.04
CA VAL A 456 -24.61 19.88 -12.52
C VAL A 456 -24.38 20.80 -11.33
N GLY A 457 -23.28 21.55 -11.37
CA GLY A 457 -22.94 22.57 -10.39
C GLY A 457 -23.44 23.97 -10.76
N SER A 458 -23.06 24.96 -9.97
CA SER A 458 -23.33 26.36 -10.26
C SER A 458 -22.66 26.83 -11.56
N LYS A 459 -23.25 27.85 -12.19
CA LYS A 459 -22.68 28.46 -13.41
C LYS A 459 -21.23 28.92 -13.16
N TRP A 460 -20.33 28.61 -14.10
CA TRP A 460 -18.95 29.10 -14.03
C TRP A 460 -18.91 30.60 -14.34
N ALA A 461 -18.31 31.38 -13.44
CA ALA A 461 -18.21 32.84 -13.56
C ALA A 461 -16.85 33.32 -14.10
N GLY A 462 -15.95 32.39 -14.46
CA GLY A 462 -14.65 32.74 -15.02
C GLY A 462 -14.77 33.31 -16.43
N LYS A 463 -13.82 34.16 -16.82
CA LYS A 463 -13.72 34.65 -18.20
C LYS A 463 -13.49 33.45 -19.13
N PRO A 464 -14.25 33.30 -20.23
CA PRO A 464 -13.94 32.30 -21.25
C PRO A 464 -12.52 32.57 -21.76
N LEU A 465 -11.64 31.56 -21.76
CA LEU A 465 -10.46 31.64 -22.61
C LEU A 465 -10.93 31.44 -24.04
N SER A 466 -10.77 32.46 -24.88
CA SER A 466 -11.29 32.54 -26.25
C SER A 466 -10.54 31.67 -27.25
N THR A 467 -9.55 30.88 -26.82
CA THR A 467 -8.78 30.01 -27.70
C THR A 467 -8.21 28.85 -26.89
N PRO A 468 -8.39 27.59 -27.33
CA PRO A 468 -7.59 26.49 -26.79
C PRO A 468 -6.11 26.85 -27.02
N THR A 469 -5.31 26.84 -25.95
CA THR A 469 -3.85 26.90 -26.06
C THR A 469 -3.42 25.86 -27.09
N LYS A 470 -2.45 26.16 -27.98
CA LYS A 470 -1.88 25.20 -28.95
C LYS A 470 -1.80 23.83 -28.30
N VAL A 471 -2.68 22.94 -28.75
CA VAL A 471 -2.85 21.59 -28.22
C VAL A 471 -1.48 20.91 -28.45
N SER A 472 -0.82 20.48 -27.39
CA SER A 472 0.40 19.68 -27.58
C SER A 472 0.03 18.43 -28.37
N SER A 473 0.89 17.98 -29.27
CA SER A 473 0.69 16.74 -30.03
C SER A 473 0.24 15.62 -29.09
N GLY A 474 -0.92 15.01 -29.40
CA GLY A 474 -1.51 13.91 -28.61
C GLY A 474 -2.34 14.29 -27.38
N SER A 475 -2.84 15.53 -27.25
CA SER A 475 -3.82 15.87 -26.19
C SER A 475 -5.25 16.00 -26.71
N THR A 476 -6.24 15.55 -25.94
CA THR A 476 -7.65 15.62 -26.31
C THR A 476 -8.14 17.06 -26.21
N PRO A 477 -8.65 17.66 -27.31
CA PRO A 477 -9.16 19.03 -27.29
C PRO A 477 -10.39 19.11 -26.40
N ARG A 478 -10.51 20.22 -25.67
CA ARG A 478 -11.67 20.51 -24.81
C ARG A 478 -12.75 21.19 -25.65
N HIS A 479 -13.98 20.71 -25.53
CA HIS A 479 -15.15 21.41 -26.05
C HIS A 479 -15.34 22.76 -25.33
N GLU A 480 -15.94 23.78 -25.95
CA GLU A 480 -16.13 25.09 -25.30
C GLU A 480 -16.91 24.99 -23.98
N LEU A 481 -17.91 24.11 -23.95
CA LEU A 481 -18.71 23.77 -22.78
C LEU A 481 -18.08 22.69 -21.88
N GLY A 482 -16.90 22.16 -22.24
CA GLY A 482 -16.17 21.19 -21.42
C GLY A 482 -15.59 21.78 -20.13
N ASP A 483 -15.41 20.92 -19.13
CA ASP A 483 -14.92 21.24 -17.78
C ASP A 483 -13.52 20.64 -17.54
N ARG A 484 -12.48 21.43 -17.84
CA ARG A 484 -11.07 21.00 -17.68
C ARG A 484 -10.73 20.68 -16.24
N VAL A 485 -11.32 21.39 -15.29
CA VAL A 485 -11.03 21.22 -13.86
C VAL A 485 -11.60 19.90 -13.35
N LEU A 486 -12.81 19.55 -13.79
CA LEU A 486 -13.39 18.23 -13.52
C LEU A 486 -12.57 17.13 -14.17
N ALA A 487 -12.23 17.27 -15.46
CA ALA A 487 -11.41 16.30 -16.19
C ALA A 487 -10.08 16.03 -15.47
N ASN A 488 -9.34 17.09 -15.12
CA ASN A 488 -8.08 16.99 -14.36
C ASN A 488 -8.27 16.37 -12.97
N SER A 489 -9.42 16.58 -12.33
CA SER A 489 -9.73 15.93 -11.06
C SER A 489 -9.93 14.43 -11.22
N ILE A 490 -10.68 14.03 -12.25
CA ILE A 490 -10.94 12.63 -12.60
C ILE A 490 -9.63 11.94 -12.99
N THR A 491 -8.78 12.59 -13.77
CA THR A 491 -7.44 12.08 -14.11
C THR A 491 -6.61 11.81 -12.86
N LEU A 492 -6.57 12.74 -11.90
CA LEU A 492 -5.82 12.50 -10.65
C LEU A 492 -6.41 11.36 -9.82
N ILE A 493 -7.74 11.20 -9.78
CA ILE A 493 -8.36 10.07 -9.06
C ILE A 493 -8.01 8.75 -9.76
N CYS A 494 -8.06 8.72 -11.09
CA CYS A 494 -7.66 7.56 -11.91
C CYS A 494 -6.20 7.18 -11.65
N ASP A 495 -5.27 8.11 -11.88
CA ASP A 495 -3.82 7.91 -11.68
C ASP A 495 -3.49 7.54 -10.23
N GLY A 496 -4.14 8.21 -9.28
CA GLY A 496 -3.94 7.98 -7.85
C GLY A 496 -4.49 6.64 -7.39
N LEU A 497 -5.62 6.17 -7.93
CA LEU A 497 -6.14 4.83 -7.64
C LEU A 497 -5.23 3.76 -8.22
N MET A 498 -4.73 3.92 -9.45
CA MET A 498 -3.74 3.01 -10.02
C MET A 498 -2.50 2.93 -9.13
N LEU A 499 -1.93 4.07 -8.73
CA LEU A 499 -0.76 4.07 -7.84
C LEU A 499 -1.07 3.49 -6.45
N LYS A 500 -2.26 3.75 -5.90
CA LYS A 500 -2.66 3.18 -4.59
C LYS A 500 -2.90 1.68 -4.68
N GLU A 501 -3.52 1.21 -5.76
CA GLU A 501 -3.67 -0.21 -6.07
C GLU A 501 -2.30 -0.86 -6.25
N ILE A 502 -1.36 -0.18 -6.90
CA ILE A 502 0.04 -0.59 -6.98
C ILE A 502 0.68 -0.60 -5.59
N CYS A 503 0.57 0.42 -4.75
CA CYS A 503 1.08 0.31 -3.38
C CYS A 503 0.42 -0.84 -2.58
N TYR A 504 -0.78 -1.29 -2.98
CA TYR A 504 -1.45 -2.48 -2.42
C TYR A 504 -1.11 -3.81 -3.12
N ALA A 505 -0.74 -3.82 -4.41
CA ALA A 505 -0.58 -4.99 -5.30
C ALA A 505 0.83 -5.12 -5.93
N VAL A 506 1.46 -3.98 -6.19
CA VAL A 506 2.84 -3.65 -6.56
C VAL A 506 3.21 -4.02 -8.02
N ALA A 507 2.71 -3.26 -9.03
CA ALA A 507 3.33 -3.04 -10.38
C ALA A 507 2.66 -1.93 -11.28
N GLU A 508 3.47 -0.97 -11.79
CA GLU A 508 3.42 -0.21 -13.09
C GLU A 508 2.86 1.23 -13.29
N GLY A 509 3.72 2.09 -13.90
CA GLY A 509 3.31 3.22 -14.75
C GLY A 509 4.00 4.57 -14.45
N SER A 510 5.03 4.95 -15.23
CA SER A 510 5.75 6.23 -15.12
C SER A 510 5.78 6.96 -16.47
N SER A 511 5.70 8.29 -16.47
CA SER A 511 5.86 9.15 -17.67
C SER A 511 7.32 9.53 -17.95
N HIS A 512 8.26 9.01 -17.16
CA HIS A 512 9.69 9.22 -17.38
C HIS A 512 10.15 8.44 -18.62
N SER A 513 10.76 9.12 -19.59
CA SER A 513 11.11 8.57 -20.92
C SER A 513 11.85 7.23 -20.84
N LYS A 514 12.83 7.11 -19.93
CA LYS A 514 13.58 5.85 -19.71
C LYS A 514 12.75 4.72 -19.10
N TYR A 515 11.83 5.01 -18.18
CA TYR A 515 11.01 3.98 -17.54
C TYR A 515 9.93 3.43 -18.47
N SER A 516 9.49 4.20 -19.47
CA SER A 516 8.66 3.64 -20.55
C SER A 516 9.37 2.47 -21.23
N THR A 517 10.66 2.62 -21.55
CA THR A 517 11.47 1.55 -22.15
C THR A 517 11.68 0.38 -21.19
N TYR A 518 11.96 0.65 -19.91
CA TYR A 518 12.14 -0.41 -18.91
C TYR A 518 10.86 -1.23 -18.67
N LEU A 519 9.69 -0.57 -18.68
CA LEU A 519 8.39 -1.23 -18.55
C LEU A 519 8.05 -2.03 -19.82
N LEU A 520 8.33 -1.51 -21.02
CA LEU A 520 8.18 -2.29 -22.26
C LEU A 520 9.04 -3.57 -22.23
N GLU A 521 10.29 -3.45 -21.78
CA GLU A 521 11.18 -4.61 -21.60
C GLU A 521 10.61 -5.61 -20.58
N SER A 522 10.13 -5.11 -19.43
CA SER A 522 9.58 -5.95 -18.35
C SER A 522 8.31 -6.68 -18.80
N ILE A 523 7.36 -5.98 -19.45
CA ILE A 523 6.13 -6.58 -19.99
C ILE A 523 6.47 -7.61 -21.07
N THR A 524 7.41 -7.29 -21.97
CA THR A 524 7.83 -8.23 -23.03
C THR A 524 8.48 -9.48 -22.44
N CYS A 525 9.35 -9.32 -21.44
CA CYS A 525 9.93 -10.44 -20.70
C CYS A 525 8.84 -11.32 -20.09
N LEU A 526 7.85 -10.74 -19.41
CA LEU A 526 6.79 -11.48 -18.71
C LEU A 526 5.79 -12.16 -19.66
N GLU A 527 5.36 -11.46 -20.71
CA GLU A 527 4.26 -11.91 -21.57
C GLU A 527 4.71 -12.70 -22.80
N LEU A 528 5.90 -12.42 -23.34
CA LEU A 528 6.36 -12.98 -24.63
C LEU A 528 7.57 -13.91 -24.51
N GLU A 529 8.42 -13.74 -23.49
CA GLU A 529 9.73 -14.41 -23.43
C GLU A 529 9.83 -15.43 -22.30
N SER A 530 9.15 -15.16 -21.19
CA SER A 530 9.13 -16.04 -20.03
C SER A 530 8.21 -17.24 -20.24
N SER A 531 8.72 -18.42 -19.91
CA SER A 531 7.84 -19.57 -19.65
C SER A 531 6.87 -19.25 -18.49
N PRO A 532 5.71 -19.93 -18.38
CA PRO A 532 4.80 -19.73 -17.25
C PRO A 532 5.49 -19.88 -15.89
N ALA A 533 6.44 -20.82 -15.77
CA ALA A 533 7.21 -21.05 -14.56
C ALA A 533 8.18 -19.89 -14.25
N LEU A 534 8.86 -19.35 -15.26
CA LEU A 534 9.76 -18.21 -15.08
C LEU A 534 8.98 -16.94 -14.71
N ARG A 535 7.86 -16.68 -15.38
CA ARG A 535 6.96 -15.57 -15.05
C ARG A 535 6.50 -15.63 -13.59
N GLU A 536 6.07 -16.81 -13.14
CA GLU A 536 5.66 -17.01 -11.75
C GLU A 536 6.84 -16.82 -10.77
N ALA A 537 8.04 -17.27 -11.12
CA ALA A 537 9.24 -17.07 -10.31
C ALA A 537 9.61 -15.58 -10.19
N ILE A 538 9.57 -14.83 -11.29
CA ILE A 538 9.80 -13.38 -11.31
C ILE A 538 8.79 -12.68 -10.40
N LEU A 539 7.49 -12.91 -10.61
CA LEU A 539 6.43 -12.27 -9.83
C LEU A 539 6.45 -12.66 -8.34
N LYS A 540 6.88 -13.88 -7.99
CA LYS A 540 7.04 -14.29 -6.59
C LYS A 540 8.27 -13.66 -5.93
N SER A 541 9.28 -13.31 -6.71
CA SER A 541 10.54 -12.75 -6.20
C SER A 541 10.46 -11.25 -5.89
N THR A 542 9.50 -10.53 -6.50
CA THR A 542 9.34 -9.08 -6.29
C THR A 542 8.89 -8.73 -4.88
N LEU A 543 8.23 -9.64 -4.17
CA LEU A 543 7.71 -9.43 -2.82
C LEU A 543 8.34 -10.39 -1.80
N VAL A 544 8.74 -9.83 -0.66
CA VAL A 544 9.31 -10.56 0.47
C VAL A 544 8.47 -10.37 1.73
N ASN A 545 8.42 -11.39 2.59
CA ASN A 545 7.74 -11.32 3.87
C ASN A 545 8.68 -11.78 4.99
N LEU A 546 9.44 -10.86 5.57
CA LEU A 546 10.44 -11.19 6.60
C LEU A 546 9.81 -11.74 7.90
N SER A 547 8.55 -11.39 8.16
CA SER A 547 7.84 -11.77 9.40
C SER A 547 7.08 -13.10 9.28
N GLY A 548 6.73 -13.50 8.06
CA GLY A 548 5.78 -14.58 7.80
C GLY A 548 4.34 -14.29 8.22
N GLN A 549 4.00 -13.04 8.50
CA GLN A 549 2.64 -12.65 8.89
C GLN A 549 1.81 -12.23 7.68
N ALA A 550 0.50 -12.49 7.72
CA ALA A 550 -0.40 -12.10 6.65
C ALA A 550 -0.41 -10.56 6.50
N GLY A 551 -0.42 -10.07 5.26
CA GLY A 551 -0.40 -8.63 4.97
C GLY A 551 0.91 -7.91 5.29
N SER A 552 2.00 -8.66 5.53
CA SER A 552 3.34 -8.12 5.82
C SER A 552 4.33 -8.33 4.69
N PHE A 553 3.83 -8.46 3.45
CA PHE A 553 4.67 -8.47 2.26
C PHE A 553 5.18 -7.05 1.97
N THR A 554 6.38 -6.95 1.45
CA THR A 554 7.01 -5.69 1.04
C THR A 554 7.86 -5.95 -0.20
N ALA A 555 8.12 -4.94 -1.01
CA ALA A 555 8.95 -5.09 -2.20
C ALA A 555 10.37 -5.58 -1.83
N ALA A 556 10.98 -6.44 -2.64
CA ALA A 556 12.31 -6.96 -2.34
C ALA A 556 13.37 -5.84 -2.30
N ASP A 557 13.24 -4.84 -3.17
CA ASP A 557 14.18 -3.71 -3.27
C ASP A 557 14.03 -2.71 -2.11
N ILE A 558 12.83 -2.53 -1.53
CA ILE A 558 12.68 -1.70 -0.32
C ILE A 558 13.35 -2.35 0.91
N MET A 559 13.34 -3.68 0.98
CA MET A 559 14.12 -4.42 1.99
C MET A 559 15.62 -4.23 1.73
N GLN A 560 16.06 -4.31 0.48
CA GLN A 560 17.46 -4.09 0.13
C GLN A 560 17.90 -2.67 0.53
N GLU A 561 17.08 -1.66 0.26
CA GLU A 561 17.33 -0.27 0.66
C GLU A 561 17.41 -0.10 2.18
N TYR A 562 16.54 -0.80 2.92
CA TYR A 562 16.63 -0.83 4.39
C TYR A 562 17.97 -1.41 4.88
N PHE A 563 18.48 -2.48 4.26
CA PHE A 563 19.79 -3.03 4.58
C PHE A 563 20.93 -2.11 4.17
N ASN A 564 20.86 -1.48 3.01
CA ASN A 564 21.84 -0.48 2.55
C ASN A 564 21.95 0.66 3.56
N ARG A 565 20.82 1.19 4.00
CA ARG A 565 20.77 2.28 4.98
C ARG A 565 21.31 1.89 6.36
N LEU A 566 21.07 0.64 6.79
CA LEU A 566 21.66 0.10 8.02
C LEU A 566 23.18 -0.01 7.91
N LEU A 567 23.67 -0.45 6.75
CA LEU A 567 25.09 -0.58 6.45
C LEU A 567 25.78 0.78 6.39
N GLU A 568 25.21 1.75 5.67
CA GLU A 568 25.67 3.13 5.58
C GLU A 568 25.82 3.77 6.96
N ALA A 569 24.81 3.63 7.82
CA ALA A 569 24.88 4.16 9.18
C ALA A 569 26.02 3.56 10.01
N ILE A 570 26.39 2.29 9.76
CA ILE A 570 27.53 1.64 10.40
C ILE A 570 28.85 2.19 9.81
N ILE A 571 28.93 2.27 8.49
CA ILE A 571 30.06 2.82 7.73
C ILE A 571 30.40 4.23 8.19
N GLU A 572 29.42 5.15 8.18
CA GLU A 572 29.59 6.54 8.59
C GLU A 572 30.07 6.66 10.04
N LYS A 573 29.47 5.89 10.95
CA LYS A 573 29.81 5.91 12.37
C LYS A 573 31.22 5.35 12.65
N LYS A 574 31.68 4.42 11.82
CA LYS A 574 32.98 3.75 11.99
C LYS A 574 34.09 4.40 11.19
N GLY A 575 33.76 5.23 10.19
CA GLY A 575 34.74 5.88 9.31
C GLY A 575 35.55 4.88 8.49
N VAL A 576 34.87 3.86 7.95
CA VAL A 576 35.48 2.76 7.18
C VAL A 576 34.84 2.66 5.79
N GLU A 577 35.58 2.18 4.80
CA GLU A 577 35.10 2.05 3.42
C GLU A 577 34.25 0.79 3.20
N TYR A 578 33.50 0.73 2.09
CA TYR A 578 32.60 -0.38 1.75
C TYR A 578 33.30 -1.72 1.52
N ASP A 579 34.55 -1.69 1.07
CA ASP A 579 35.37 -2.87 0.80
C ASP A 579 36.21 -3.33 2.00
N ALA A 580 36.25 -2.52 3.06
CA ALA A 580 36.98 -2.86 4.27
C ALA A 580 36.54 -4.26 4.76
N HIS A 581 37.51 -5.14 5.03
CA HIS A 581 37.26 -6.53 5.40
C HIS A 581 36.19 -6.67 6.50
N PHE A 582 36.21 -5.76 7.48
CA PHE A 582 35.20 -5.71 8.53
C PHE A 582 33.78 -5.44 8.00
N ILE A 583 33.60 -4.48 7.09
CA ILE A 583 32.31 -4.17 6.50
C ILE A 583 31.84 -5.30 5.60
N ARG A 584 32.71 -5.70 4.66
CA ARG A 584 32.38 -6.67 3.61
C ARG A 584 32.15 -8.08 4.16
N SER A 585 33.08 -8.61 4.94
CA SER A 585 33.05 -10.01 5.38
C SER A 585 32.28 -10.23 6.69
N VAL A 586 32.19 -9.20 7.55
CA VAL A 586 31.56 -9.35 8.88
C VAL A 586 30.22 -8.65 8.94
N ILE A 587 30.14 -7.36 8.62
CA ILE A 587 28.89 -6.60 8.81
C ILE A 587 27.84 -6.97 7.77
N SER A 588 28.16 -6.87 6.48
CA SER A 588 27.22 -7.03 5.37
C SER A 588 26.47 -8.36 5.46
N ARG A 589 27.21 -9.46 5.64
CA ARG A 589 26.66 -10.83 5.73
C ARG A 589 25.74 -11.06 6.92
N ASN A 590 25.81 -10.20 7.93
CA ASN A 590 25.02 -10.30 9.17
C ASN A 590 23.94 -9.21 9.30
N LEU A 591 23.70 -8.39 8.26
CA LEU A 591 22.74 -7.28 8.31
C LEU A 591 21.32 -7.73 8.71
N TYR A 592 20.87 -8.87 8.20
CA TYR A 592 19.58 -9.45 8.58
C TYR A 592 19.51 -9.77 10.07
N HIS A 593 20.57 -10.36 10.63
CA HIS A 593 20.66 -10.65 12.06
C HIS A 593 20.73 -9.37 12.89
N PHE A 594 21.45 -8.34 12.44
CA PHE A 594 21.50 -7.04 13.13
C PHE A 594 20.17 -6.29 13.09
N ALA A 595 19.41 -6.41 12.00
CA ALA A 595 18.07 -5.88 11.92
C ALA A 595 17.13 -6.57 12.93
N ARG A 596 17.22 -7.90 13.04
CA ARG A 596 16.37 -8.70 13.92
C ARG A 596 16.75 -8.66 15.39
N ILE A 597 18.03 -8.67 15.72
CA ILE A 597 18.49 -8.77 17.12
C ILE A 597 17.97 -7.60 17.97
N LYS A 598 17.76 -6.42 17.38
CA LYS A 598 17.14 -5.28 18.06
C LYS A 598 15.69 -5.55 18.46
N LEU A 599 14.95 -6.30 17.64
CA LEU A 599 13.59 -6.72 17.91
C LEU A 599 13.58 -7.90 18.89
N ASP A 600 14.40 -8.92 18.61
CA ASP A 600 14.47 -10.15 19.41
C ASP A 600 14.94 -9.88 20.85
N LEU A 601 15.90 -8.97 21.06
CA LEU A 601 16.35 -8.58 22.40
C LEU A 601 15.28 -7.83 23.17
N ARG A 602 14.45 -7.00 22.51
CA ARG A 602 13.32 -6.32 23.18
C ARG A 602 12.30 -7.36 23.64
N ILE A 603 11.91 -8.26 22.74
CA ILE A 603 11.00 -9.36 23.06
C ILE A 603 11.56 -10.21 24.21
N GLY A 604 12.84 -10.57 24.15
CA GLY A 604 13.51 -11.42 25.13
C GLY A 604 13.57 -10.84 26.55
N VAL A 605 13.48 -9.51 26.72
CA VAL A 605 13.40 -8.87 28.04
C VAL A 605 11.97 -8.56 28.48
N GLY A 606 10.97 -9.18 27.84
CA GLY A 606 9.56 -8.94 28.14
C GLY A 606 9.05 -7.58 27.67
N LEU A 607 9.85 -6.84 26.90
CA LEU A 607 9.38 -5.70 26.11
C LEU A 607 8.84 -6.28 24.80
N GLU A 608 7.70 -6.97 24.87
CA GLU A 608 6.94 -7.31 23.67
C GLU A 608 6.87 -6.08 22.76
N ALA A 609 6.86 -6.30 21.44
CA ALA A 609 6.74 -5.20 20.51
C ALA A 609 5.50 -4.38 20.88
N HIS A 610 5.70 -3.25 21.58
CA HIS A 610 4.70 -2.21 21.66
C HIS A 610 4.30 -2.00 20.23
N SER A 611 3.02 -2.25 19.94
CA SER A 611 2.44 -2.08 18.63
C SER A 611 3.07 -0.82 18.03
N SER A 612 3.93 -0.99 17.03
CA SER A 612 4.49 0.12 16.28
C SER A 612 3.41 0.80 15.46
N LYS A 613 2.13 0.39 15.59
CA LYS A 613 0.97 1.21 15.25
C LYS A 613 1.02 2.46 16.12
N HIS A 614 1.85 3.41 15.74
CA HIS A 614 1.46 4.79 15.83
C HIS A 614 0.11 4.84 15.11
N ALA A 615 -0.97 5.05 15.86
CA ALA A 615 -2.17 5.55 15.22
C ALA A 615 -1.72 6.82 14.52
N SER A 616 -1.66 6.78 13.18
CA SER A 616 -1.37 7.98 12.40
C SER A 616 -2.23 9.09 12.99
N PRO A 617 -1.66 10.28 13.25
CA PRO A 617 -2.44 11.40 13.78
C PRO A 617 -3.75 11.50 13.01
N HIS A 618 -4.88 11.65 13.71
CA HIS A 618 -6.15 11.62 13.01
C HIS A 618 -6.14 12.72 11.94
N MET A 619 -6.30 12.36 10.66
CA MET A 619 -6.28 13.34 9.56
C MET A 619 -7.62 14.08 9.42
N ASN A 620 -8.48 14.00 10.45
CA ASN A 620 -9.82 14.59 10.44
C ASN A 620 -9.80 16.10 10.14
N PRO A 621 -8.90 16.93 10.72
CA PRO A 621 -8.84 18.35 10.38
C PRO A 621 -8.59 18.59 8.89
N GLU A 622 -7.64 17.87 8.31
CA GLU A 622 -7.25 17.98 6.91
C GLU A 622 -8.37 17.49 5.99
N VAL A 623 -9.00 16.35 6.32
CA VAL A 623 -10.19 15.83 5.62
C VAL A 623 -11.31 16.87 5.60
N GLN A 624 -11.60 17.51 6.74
CA GLN A 624 -12.65 18.52 6.83
C GLN A 624 -12.33 19.77 6.01
N VAL A 625 -11.06 20.20 6.01
CA VAL A 625 -10.62 21.35 5.21
C VAL A 625 -10.76 21.04 3.72
N LEU A 626 -10.28 19.89 3.26
CA LEU A 626 -10.35 19.49 1.85
C LEU A 626 -11.80 19.28 1.38
N LEU A 627 -12.66 18.61 2.17
CA LEU A 627 -14.09 18.50 1.83
C LEU A 627 -14.77 19.86 1.69
N LYS A 628 -14.48 20.80 2.60
CA LYS A 628 -15.00 22.18 2.49
C LYS A 628 -14.53 22.86 1.22
N VAL A 629 -13.27 22.68 0.83
CA VAL A 629 -12.73 23.20 -0.43
C VAL A 629 -13.49 22.60 -1.61
N TYR A 630 -13.60 21.28 -1.70
CA TYR A 630 -14.27 20.60 -2.82
C TYR A 630 -15.74 20.96 -2.93
N GLN A 631 -16.45 21.11 -1.81
CA GLN A 631 -17.82 21.61 -1.78
C GLN A 631 -17.92 23.06 -2.26
N ALA A 632 -17.07 23.95 -1.75
CA ALA A 632 -17.11 25.37 -2.11
C ALA A 632 -16.75 25.61 -3.58
N THR A 633 -15.84 24.80 -4.14
CA THR A 633 -15.45 24.89 -5.55
C THR A 633 -16.32 24.05 -6.48
N GLU A 634 -17.20 23.22 -5.91
CA GLU A 634 -17.97 22.18 -6.59
C GLU A 634 -17.06 21.33 -7.50
N LEU A 635 -15.93 20.85 -6.94
CA LEU A 635 -14.86 20.22 -7.73
C LEU A 635 -15.39 19.07 -8.58
N HIS A 636 -16.22 18.22 -7.99
CA HIS A 636 -16.76 17.01 -8.62
C HIS A 636 -18.17 17.21 -9.23
N CYS A 637 -18.59 18.45 -9.48
CA CYS A 637 -19.81 18.73 -10.24
C CYS A 637 -19.46 19.20 -11.66
N ARG A 638 -20.34 18.95 -12.63
CA ARG A 638 -20.23 19.49 -14.00
C ARG A 638 -20.46 21.00 -13.98
N ARG A 639 -19.46 21.79 -14.39
CA ARG A 639 -19.60 23.24 -14.55
C ARG A 639 -19.21 23.62 -15.98
N PRO A 640 -20.18 23.84 -16.88
CA PRO A 640 -19.90 24.08 -18.29
C PRO A 640 -18.89 25.21 -18.51
N GLY A 641 -17.85 24.94 -19.30
CA GLY A 641 -16.78 25.88 -19.63
C GLY A 641 -15.79 26.19 -18.50
N ARG A 642 -15.79 25.43 -17.40
CA ARG A 642 -14.88 25.67 -16.26
C ARG A 642 -13.42 25.36 -16.62
N VAL A 643 -12.58 26.38 -16.53
CA VAL A 643 -11.14 26.32 -16.78
C VAL A 643 -10.41 27.40 -15.96
N PHE A 644 -9.29 27.04 -15.32
CA PHE A 644 -8.33 27.99 -14.72
C PHE A 644 -7.11 28.19 -15.63
N LYS A 645 -6.51 27.07 -16.03
CA LYS A 645 -5.50 26.96 -17.07
C LYS A 645 -5.88 25.77 -17.94
N ASP A 646 -5.86 25.93 -19.26
CA ASP A 646 -6.16 24.82 -20.17
C ASP A 646 -4.90 23.98 -20.38
N ILE A 647 -4.53 23.25 -19.33
CA ILE A 647 -3.38 22.33 -19.31
C ILE A 647 -3.94 20.91 -19.23
N ASP A 648 -3.58 20.12 -20.23
CA ASP A 648 -3.87 18.69 -20.27
C ASP A 648 -2.97 17.92 -19.28
N LYS A 649 -3.56 16.92 -18.62
CA LYS A 649 -2.89 16.09 -17.62
C LYS A 649 -2.95 14.59 -17.93
N ASP A 650 -3.50 14.24 -19.10
CA ASP A 650 -3.64 12.84 -19.50
C ASP A 650 -2.29 12.28 -19.98
N ASN A 651 -1.52 11.73 -19.04
CA ASN A 651 -0.27 11.05 -19.36
C ASN A 651 -0.48 9.76 -20.16
N PHE A 652 -1.61 9.08 -19.94
CA PHE A 652 -1.91 7.82 -20.58
C PHE A 652 -2.07 8.03 -22.09
N GLN A 653 -2.94 8.96 -22.49
CA GLN A 653 -3.20 9.24 -23.89
C GLN A 653 -1.95 9.77 -24.60
N ARG A 654 -1.18 10.65 -23.94
CA ARG A 654 0.10 11.13 -24.48
C ARG A 654 1.10 9.99 -24.67
N GLY A 655 1.20 9.07 -23.73
CA GLY A 655 2.05 7.88 -23.84
C GLY A 655 1.62 6.97 -25.00
N LEU A 656 0.32 6.73 -25.14
CA LEU A 656 -0.26 5.94 -26.22
C LEU A 656 0.06 6.53 -27.59
N PHE A 657 -0.16 7.83 -27.78
CA PHE A 657 0.17 8.51 -29.04
C PHE A 657 1.67 8.45 -29.35
N LYS A 658 2.55 8.59 -28.36
CA LYS A 658 4.00 8.45 -28.57
C LYS A 658 4.38 7.04 -29.02
N LEU A 659 3.79 6.02 -28.38
CA LEU A 659 4.03 4.61 -28.75
C LEU A 659 3.54 4.34 -30.19
N GLN A 660 2.34 4.80 -30.54
CA GLN A 660 1.77 4.65 -31.88
C GLN A 660 2.53 5.48 -32.93
N GLY A 661 3.04 6.65 -32.56
CA GLY A 661 3.81 7.57 -33.40
C GLY A 661 5.22 7.10 -33.75
N GLY A 662 5.53 5.81 -33.57
CA GLY A 662 6.79 5.19 -34.00
C GLY A 662 7.74 4.83 -32.87
N GLN A 663 7.54 5.30 -31.63
CA GLN A 663 8.42 4.93 -30.51
C GLN A 663 8.41 3.42 -30.23
N LEU A 664 7.23 2.78 -30.30
CA LEU A 664 7.15 1.32 -30.16
C LEU A 664 7.85 0.62 -31.32
N GLN A 665 7.67 1.09 -32.55
CA GLN A 665 8.31 0.50 -33.72
C GLN A 665 9.84 0.60 -33.64
N LYS A 666 10.37 1.76 -33.24
CA LYS A 666 11.81 1.98 -32.99
C LYS A 666 12.31 1.00 -31.92
N TRP A 667 11.62 0.89 -30.79
CA TRP A 667 11.99 -0.03 -29.73
C TRP A 667 11.93 -1.52 -30.17
N VAL A 668 10.93 -1.92 -30.95
CA VAL A 668 10.83 -3.28 -31.51
C VAL A 668 12.01 -3.57 -32.43
N VAL A 669 12.39 -2.62 -33.31
CA VAL A 669 13.54 -2.78 -34.20
C VAL A 669 14.84 -2.91 -33.39
N GLU A 670 15.09 -2.02 -32.44
CA GLU A 670 16.29 -2.05 -31.59
C GLU A 670 16.39 -3.35 -30.76
N SER A 671 15.30 -3.76 -30.11
CA SER A 671 15.26 -4.96 -29.26
C SER A 671 15.40 -6.25 -30.08
N THR A 672 14.70 -6.37 -31.21
CA THR A 672 14.76 -7.59 -32.04
C THR A 672 16.07 -7.73 -32.80
N THR A 673 16.69 -6.60 -33.20
CA THR A 673 18.01 -6.61 -33.85
C THR A 673 19.07 -7.10 -32.88
N THR A 674 19.03 -6.63 -31.63
CA THR A 674 20.02 -6.99 -30.61
C THR A 674 19.85 -8.41 -30.08
N ARG A 675 18.61 -8.91 -29.96
CA ARG A 675 18.29 -10.27 -29.46
C ARG A 675 18.60 -11.41 -30.45
N ARG A 676 18.90 -11.10 -31.72
CA ARG A 676 19.16 -12.10 -32.78
C ARG A 676 20.61 -12.13 -33.27
N LEU A 677 21.52 -11.33 -32.71
CA LEU A 677 22.90 -11.26 -33.21
C LEU A 677 23.62 -12.60 -33.11
N ARG A 678 23.51 -13.32 -31.99
CA ARG A 678 24.12 -14.67 -31.84
C ARG A 678 23.59 -15.67 -32.88
N HIS A 679 22.28 -15.70 -33.14
CA HIS A 679 21.68 -16.60 -34.12
C HIS A 679 22.00 -16.19 -35.56
N LEU A 680 22.07 -14.90 -35.86
CA LEU A 680 22.45 -14.39 -37.18
C LEU A 680 23.93 -14.66 -37.46
N VAL A 681 24.82 -14.48 -36.48
CA VAL A 681 26.24 -14.82 -36.60
C VAL A 681 26.44 -16.33 -36.73
N ALA A 682 25.71 -17.16 -35.96
CA ALA A 682 25.77 -18.62 -36.11
C ALA A 682 25.26 -19.11 -37.48
N VAL A 683 24.22 -18.47 -38.03
CA VAL A 683 23.74 -18.74 -39.39
C VAL A 683 24.78 -18.25 -40.41
N SER A 684 25.33 -17.05 -40.25
CA SER A 684 26.32 -16.46 -41.16
C SER A 684 27.67 -17.20 -41.15
N LEU A 685 28.08 -17.80 -40.02
CA LEU A 685 29.24 -18.69 -39.94
C LEU A 685 28.99 -20.08 -40.58
N ASN A 686 27.72 -20.53 -40.64
CA ASN A 686 27.32 -21.72 -41.40
C ASN A 686 27.12 -21.44 -42.90
N THR A 687 26.97 -20.17 -43.28
CA THR A 687 26.98 -19.69 -44.67
C THR A 687 28.17 -18.74 -44.88
N GLN A 688 29.39 -19.25 -44.71
CA GLN A 688 30.55 -18.58 -45.31
C GLN A 688 30.59 -18.85 -46.81
N GLN A 689 29.75 -18.12 -47.54
CA GLN A 689 30.15 -17.52 -48.81
C GLN A 689 29.41 -16.20 -48.95
N ASP A 690 30.21 -15.14 -48.94
CA ASP A 690 29.91 -13.75 -49.29
C ASP A 690 29.05 -12.94 -48.30
N LEU A 691 29.70 -12.00 -47.59
CA LEU A 691 29.51 -10.56 -47.82
C LEU A 691 30.39 -9.72 -46.88
N GLU A 692 31.14 -8.81 -47.51
CA GLU A 692 31.93 -7.74 -46.92
C GLU A 692 31.04 -6.64 -46.29
N GLU A 693 31.59 -6.07 -45.22
CA GLU A 693 31.52 -4.64 -44.87
C GLU A 693 30.18 -4.04 -44.42
N LEU A 694 29.99 -3.95 -43.09
CA LEU A 694 29.23 -2.86 -42.48
C LEU A 694 29.88 -2.48 -41.13
N GLU A 695 30.62 -1.37 -41.11
CA GLU A 695 31.02 -0.68 -39.88
C GLU A 695 29.80 0.00 -39.23
N PRO A 696 29.63 -0.08 -37.90
CA PRO A 696 28.64 0.72 -37.21
C PRO A 696 29.21 2.10 -36.87
N GLU A 697 28.67 3.15 -37.49
CA GLU A 697 28.85 4.52 -37.01
C GLU A 697 28.17 4.69 -35.64
N SER A 698 28.98 4.91 -34.60
CA SER A 698 28.51 5.41 -33.31
C SER A 698 28.16 6.88 -33.43
N SER A 699 26.87 7.23 -33.40
CA SER A 699 26.44 8.60 -33.16
C SER A 699 25.64 8.68 -31.86
N ASP A 700 26.35 9.00 -30.78
CA ASP A 700 25.75 9.69 -29.65
C ASP A 700 25.39 11.10 -30.14
N LYS A 701 24.11 11.32 -30.44
CA LYS A 701 23.54 12.66 -30.50
C LYS A 701 22.21 12.68 -29.77
N ASP A 702 22.16 13.57 -28.78
CA ASP A 702 20.94 14.08 -28.18
C ASP A 702 20.02 14.57 -29.31
N GLU A 703 18.89 13.88 -29.53
CA GLU A 703 17.87 14.29 -30.49
C GLU A 703 16.88 15.23 -29.80
N ASP A 704 17.00 16.53 -30.12
CA ASP A 704 15.91 17.50 -30.05
C ASP A 704 14.86 17.15 -31.12
N ASP A 705 13.60 17.18 -30.69
CA ASP A 705 12.38 16.88 -31.46
C ASP A 705 12.20 17.84 -32.65
N ASP A 706 12.12 17.29 -33.87
CA ASP A 706 11.34 17.85 -34.98
C ASP A 706 10.90 16.68 -35.90
N LEU A 707 9.65 16.22 -35.76
CA LEU A 707 9.05 15.27 -36.71
C LEU A 707 7.69 15.79 -37.21
N GLU A 708 7.57 15.76 -38.54
CA GLU A 708 6.47 16.27 -39.37
C GLU A 708 5.14 15.52 -39.16
N GLU A 709 4.05 16.27 -39.37
CA GLU A 709 2.66 15.83 -39.25
C GLU A 709 2.28 14.73 -40.27
N VAL A 710 1.75 13.61 -39.77
CA VAL A 710 0.85 12.74 -40.54
C VAL A 710 -0.55 12.90 -39.95
N ARG A 711 -1.49 13.38 -40.75
CA ARG A 711 -2.92 13.47 -40.39
C ARG A 711 -3.55 12.10 -40.52
N ASP A 712 -4.23 11.65 -39.46
CA ASP A 712 -5.12 10.48 -39.51
C ASP A 712 -6.55 10.93 -39.17
N ASP A 713 -7.41 10.90 -40.18
CA ASP A 713 -8.83 11.23 -40.12
C ASP A 713 -9.63 9.95 -39.77
N ASN A 714 -9.64 9.53 -38.50
CA ASN A 714 -10.63 8.58 -37.97
C ASN A 714 -10.76 8.70 -36.45
N GLN A 715 -11.66 9.59 -36.00
CA GLN A 715 -11.98 9.78 -34.59
C GLN A 715 -13.22 8.94 -34.22
N GLU A 716 -13.05 7.62 -34.06
CA GLU A 716 -14.05 6.78 -33.38
C GLU A 716 -13.87 6.90 -31.86
N SER A 717 -14.99 7.02 -31.14
CA SER A 717 -15.01 7.25 -29.68
C SER A 717 -14.31 6.11 -28.93
N SER A 718 -13.15 6.39 -28.33
CA SER A 718 -12.40 5.40 -27.57
C SER A 718 -13.13 5.02 -26.27
N SER A 719 -13.70 3.81 -26.24
CA SER A 719 -14.13 3.17 -25.00
C SER A 719 -12.89 2.71 -24.19
N PHE A 720 -13.08 2.50 -22.89
CA PHE A 720 -12.05 2.00 -21.99
C PHE A 720 -11.42 0.71 -22.54
N SER A 721 -10.13 0.77 -22.87
CA SER A 721 -9.42 -0.32 -23.55
C SER A 721 -8.13 -0.64 -22.82
N LEU A 722 -7.84 -1.93 -22.62
CA LEU A 722 -6.57 -2.39 -22.09
C LEU A 722 -5.55 -2.50 -23.23
N PRO A 723 -4.36 -1.90 -23.10
CA PRO A 723 -3.30 -2.08 -24.07
C PRO A 723 -2.66 -3.47 -23.93
N TYR A 724 -2.52 -4.16 -25.05
CA TYR A 724 -1.80 -5.43 -25.18
C TYR A 724 -0.76 -5.33 -26.29
N VAL A 725 0.39 -5.96 -26.11
CA VAL A 725 1.36 -6.15 -27.20
C VAL A 725 1.19 -7.57 -27.74
N ILE A 726 0.57 -7.70 -28.92
CA ILE A 726 0.35 -8.99 -29.58
C ILE A 726 1.12 -8.99 -30.89
N GLY A 727 2.11 -9.88 -31.01
CA GLY A 727 2.95 -9.98 -32.21
C GLY A 727 3.70 -8.68 -32.54
N GLY A 728 4.13 -7.91 -31.52
CA GLY A 728 4.85 -6.64 -31.69
C GLY A 728 3.97 -5.45 -32.06
N ARG A 729 2.63 -5.61 -32.09
CA ARG A 729 1.68 -4.52 -32.31
C ARG A 729 0.95 -4.18 -31.03
N LEU A 730 0.79 -2.89 -30.76
CA LEU A 730 -0.06 -2.40 -29.69
C LEU A 730 -1.53 -2.53 -30.11
N ILE A 731 -2.26 -3.41 -29.43
CA ILE A 731 -3.69 -3.63 -29.62
C ILE A 731 -4.41 -3.12 -28.38
N LEU A 732 -5.34 -2.19 -28.59
CA LEU A 732 -6.26 -1.75 -27.55
C LEU A 732 -7.46 -2.70 -27.58
N ILE A 733 -7.60 -3.55 -26.56
CA ILE A 733 -8.78 -4.40 -26.42
C ILE A 733 -9.81 -3.61 -25.61
N PRO A 734 -10.94 -3.19 -26.21
CA PRO A 734 -12.02 -2.56 -25.47
C PRO A 734 -12.55 -3.55 -24.44
N ILE A 735 -12.69 -3.12 -23.19
CA ILE A 735 -13.39 -3.95 -22.21
C ILE A 735 -14.88 -3.79 -22.48
N GLU A 736 -15.50 -4.83 -23.08
CA GLU A 736 -16.95 -4.91 -23.22
C GLU A 736 -17.57 -5.09 -21.83
N ILE A 737 -18.02 -3.98 -21.25
CA ILE A 737 -18.83 -3.95 -20.02
C ILE A 737 -20.26 -3.50 -20.34
N SER A 738 -20.60 -3.41 -21.63
CA SER A 738 -21.88 -2.91 -22.14
C SER A 738 -23.07 -3.76 -21.68
N SER A 739 -22.95 -5.08 -21.63
CA SER A 739 -24.06 -5.95 -21.22
C SER A 739 -24.44 -5.76 -19.74
N GLU A 740 -23.46 -5.51 -18.85
CA GLU A 740 -23.73 -5.22 -17.44
C GLU A 740 -24.25 -3.78 -17.26
N ILE A 741 -23.81 -2.83 -18.10
CA ILE A 741 -24.24 -1.43 -18.05
C ILE A 741 -25.70 -1.28 -18.47
N ASP A 742 -26.14 -1.98 -19.53
CA ASP A 742 -27.53 -1.93 -19.99
C ASP A 742 -28.48 -2.57 -18.96
N GLU A 743 -28.09 -3.68 -18.31
CA GLU A 743 -28.81 -4.26 -17.18
C GLU A 743 -28.84 -3.32 -15.96
N LEU A 744 -27.75 -2.62 -15.65
CA LEU A 744 -27.66 -1.66 -14.55
C LEU A 744 -28.44 -0.36 -14.81
N ILE A 745 -28.59 0.05 -16.07
CA ILE A 745 -29.40 1.20 -16.49
C ILE A 745 -30.90 0.87 -16.39
N GLU A 746 -31.31 -0.36 -16.72
CA GLU A 746 -32.70 -0.81 -16.53
C GLU A 746 -33.11 -0.82 -15.05
N VAL A 747 -32.17 -1.14 -14.14
CA VAL A 747 -32.39 -1.05 -12.68
C VAL A 747 -32.53 0.40 -12.19
N VAL A 748 -32.02 1.41 -12.92
CA VAL A 748 -32.18 2.85 -12.59
C VAL A 748 -33.51 3.41 -13.11
N LYS A 749 -34.18 2.71 -14.04
CA LYS A 749 -35.51 3.08 -14.53
C LYS A 749 -36.64 2.52 -13.65
N GLN A 750 -36.33 1.61 -12.71
CA GLN A 750 -37.24 1.10 -11.68
C GLN A 750 -37.02 1.84 -10.37
#